data_AF-A0A8H8QJ70-F1
#
_entry.id   AF-A0A8H8QJ70-F1
#
_cell.length_a   1.000
_cell.length_b   1.000
_cell.length_c   1.000
_cell.angle_alpha   90.00
_cell.angle_beta   90.00
_cell.angle_gamma   90.00
#
_symmetry.space_group_name_H-M   'P 1'
#
loop_
_entity.id
_entity.type
_entity.pdbx_description
1 polymer ?
#
loop_
_entity_poly.entity_id
_entity_poly.type
_entity_poly.pdbx_seq_one_letter_code
_entity_poly.pdbx_strand_id
1 'polypeptide(L)'
;MAPRIENIGATRTPPAESHHPNLSATQAEKQVDLSITTNVNLSDSQFTIREGGYGWVNVVCSIFLNAVTWGVNTTFGVYFSYYLQNDYFAGATPMRYAYVGGLSVASCMLVAPFVNLLWRSSGWFKTPLYLGMIFISLGQVGAGLCKTYIQLLFTQGFVFGIGLGLTMIPTQPLLSQWFRRKLSYAQGLSASGSGLGGLVLANTTRYLIANKSLEYALICNGIVSFVVLLPCITLMKSTEPQTLRFIPSKHRKISSISAGTTAAKIRKNPLELKWIVHPGYASVLLFGVFSMIAYFVALYSLAAFASSGLGLTQKQASTLQSILAAGQMIGRPLCGLSLDIFGRHPSVITIQILAGITCFAFWLPARSFGLLVAFAITQGLLGGTVWSSVAPISAEVVGIRDLPSALAVFWLAMVFPSQFGQPIAVALINYSRDHLGRRGADTYLISIGFCGACFVRSLGTNVYCGGTFQGIISRLDYIQNMGFDAIWISPVVSNVDSPNAYHGYWAQDLYSINSKFGTTADLKALSNALHARGMYLMIDVVANHMGVQNNVEQCRLGSNQQDGLPELNTENSYVVNGLNSWVKGLVGNYSADGLRLDTVKHVRKDFWLGFNSDSGVYCTGEVLSGDPAYVSPYQSVMDGLINYPLFYPLTRAFQKPAQGFGEFKNMINTICSQFKDPFLLTNFLENQDQPRFPSLTSDQALAKNAITYILTGDGIPITYYGQEQSSNGGNDPYNGEALWTSNYNTNSEMYLHISKVNKLRKAVEELGSGNPITTPLTSVYDDRKAWVYRKAGMVIALSSGGSGAGAQNLYVNARSLPNGQLQDVVSCRTINVGSGGMVDIQLYDGQPAVFYPVSGLTGSGICGR
;
A
#
# COMPACT_ATOMS: atom_id res chain seq x y z
N MET A 1 -53.86 18.30 19.24
CA MET A 1 -54.91 17.31 19.56
C MET A 1 -55.78 17.22 18.30
N ALA A 2 -55.64 16.24 17.40
CA ALA A 2 -55.92 14.78 17.52
C ALA A 2 -57.44 14.49 17.63
N PRO A 3 -58.02 13.43 16.99
CA PRO A 3 -57.43 12.19 16.40
C PRO A 3 -57.61 12.07 14.83
N ARG A 4 -57.00 11.16 14.02
CA ARG A 4 -56.72 9.68 14.07
C ARG A 4 -58.00 8.86 13.71
N ILE A 5 -58.10 7.94 12.72
CA ILE A 5 -57.41 6.64 12.52
C ILE A 5 -57.76 5.96 11.13
N GLU A 6 -56.75 5.33 10.49
CA GLU A 6 -56.67 4.06 9.69
C GLU A 6 -57.49 3.61 8.44
N ASN A 7 -56.70 2.98 7.54
CA ASN A 7 -56.85 1.70 6.80
C ASN A 7 -57.84 1.50 5.61
N ILE A 8 -57.23 1.08 4.49
CA ILE A 8 -57.87 0.33 3.39
C ILE A 8 -56.99 -0.89 3.07
N GLY A 9 -57.61 -2.08 3.01
CA GLY A 9 -57.04 -3.27 2.39
C GLY A 9 -58.02 -3.79 1.34
N ALA A 10 -57.52 -4.26 0.19
CA ALA A 10 -58.35 -4.78 -0.89
C ALA A 10 -57.75 -6.03 -1.53
N THR A 11 -58.58 -7.05 -1.69
CA THR A 11 -58.27 -8.30 -2.40
C THR A 11 -59.22 -8.50 -3.58
N ARG A 12 -58.71 -9.19 -4.61
CA ARG A 12 -59.38 -9.94 -5.70
C ARG A 12 -59.23 -9.39 -7.13
N THR A 13 -58.89 -10.33 -8.00
CA THR A 13 -58.86 -10.36 -9.46
C THR A 13 -60.11 -11.10 -9.99
N PRO A 14 -60.21 -11.47 -11.30
CA PRO A 14 -60.05 -10.75 -12.57
C PRO A 14 -61.47 -10.70 -13.23
N PRO A 15 -61.76 -11.07 -14.51
CA PRO A 15 -61.06 -10.96 -15.81
C PRO A 15 -61.89 -10.27 -16.92
N ALA A 16 -61.28 -10.03 -18.10
CA ALA A 16 -61.76 -10.47 -19.44
C ALA A 16 -61.03 -9.75 -20.60
N GLU A 17 -60.89 -10.45 -21.74
CA GLU A 17 -60.15 -10.03 -22.95
C GLU A 17 -61.07 -9.54 -24.08
N SER A 18 -60.52 -8.90 -25.13
CA SER A 18 -61.16 -8.85 -26.45
C SER A 18 -60.17 -8.74 -27.64
N HIS A 19 -60.09 -9.85 -28.38
CA HIS A 19 -59.62 -10.12 -29.76
C HIS A 19 -59.19 -9.00 -30.74
N HIS A 20 -58.22 -9.32 -31.63
CA HIS A 20 -58.45 -9.54 -33.09
C HIS A 20 -57.20 -10.14 -33.80
N PRO A 21 -57.25 -10.66 -35.07
CA PRO A 21 -56.70 -12.00 -35.35
C PRO A 21 -55.75 -12.18 -36.56
N ASN A 22 -55.13 -13.37 -36.61
CA ASN A 22 -54.70 -14.17 -37.77
C ASN A 22 -53.91 -13.53 -38.94
N LEU A 23 -52.65 -13.93 -39.07
CA LEU A 23 -51.99 -14.20 -40.35
C LEU A 23 -51.27 -15.56 -40.30
N SER A 24 -51.26 -16.28 -41.41
CA SER A 24 -50.94 -17.72 -41.48
C SER A 24 -49.49 -18.04 -41.82
N ALA A 25 -48.89 -18.92 -41.00
CA ALA A 25 -47.87 -19.91 -41.32
C ALA A 25 -46.91 -19.65 -42.51
N THR A 26 -45.63 -19.37 -42.20
CA THR A 26 -44.53 -20.26 -42.59
C THR A 26 -43.28 -20.02 -41.74
N GLN A 27 -42.43 -21.05 -41.64
CA GLN A 27 -41.13 -21.09 -40.94
C GLN A 27 -41.20 -21.05 -39.40
N ALA A 28 -41.20 -22.26 -38.83
CA ALA A 28 -41.04 -22.52 -37.42
C ALA A 28 -39.55 -22.52 -37.02
N GLU A 29 -39.23 -22.11 -35.79
CA GLU A 29 -38.40 -22.95 -34.92
C GLU A 29 -38.61 -22.66 -33.41
N LYS A 30 -39.37 -23.56 -32.78
CA LYS A 30 -39.35 -23.98 -31.38
C LYS A 30 -38.69 -23.06 -30.33
N GLN A 31 -39.53 -22.27 -29.67
CA GLN A 31 -39.52 -22.31 -28.19
C GLN A 31 -39.86 -23.74 -27.74
N VAL A 32 -39.08 -24.30 -26.81
CA VAL A 32 -39.53 -25.37 -25.92
C VAL A 32 -39.23 -24.91 -24.50
N ASP A 33 -40.32 -24.64 -23.79
CA ASP A 33 -40.35 -24.37 -22.37
C ASP A 33 -39.88 -25.60 -21.58
N LEU A 34 -39.13 -25.40 -20.51
CA LEU A 34 -38.76 -26.46 -19.57
C LEU A 34 -38.66 -25.91 -18.13
N SER A 35 -39.70 -25.16 -17.77
CA SER A 35 -40.05 -24.77 -16.42
C SER A 35 -40.52 -25.96 -15.55
N ILE A 36 -39.61 -26.90 -15.25
CA ILE A 36 -39.81 -27.91 -14.19
C ILE A 36 -38.69 -27.85 -13.16
N THR A 37 -38.99 -27.07 -12.11
CA THR A 37 -38.54 -27.22 -10.72
C THR A 37 -37.70 -28.46 -10.36
N THR A 38 -36.44 -28.22 -10.01
CA THR A 38 -35.96 -28.65 -8.69
C THR A 38 -35.52 -27.42 -7.91
N ASN A 39 -36.37 -26.99 -6.96
CA ASN A 39 -36.01 -25.99 -5.96
C ASN A 39 -34.95 -26.59 -5.03
N VAL A 40 -33.67 -26.42 -5.39
CA VAL A 40 -32.63 -26.32 -4.37
C VAL A 40 -32.52 -24.84 -4.04
N ASN A 41 -33.24 -24.42 -3.00
CA ASN A 41 -33.00 -23.13 -2.35
C ASN A 41 -31.55 -23.13 -1.85
N LEU A 42 -30.64 -22.54 -2.63
CA LEU A 42 -29.37 -22.00 -2.15
C LEU A 42 -29.58 -20.55 -1.67
N SER A 43 -30.71 -20.28 -1.03
CA SER A 43 -30.88 -19.14 -0.15
C SER A 43 -29.93 -19.27 1.03
N ASP A 44 -29.06 -18.28 1.23
CA ASP A 44 -28.43 -17.97 2.52
C ASP A 44 -27.86 -19.15 3.33
N SER A 45 -26.91 -19.89 2.74
CA SER A 45 -25.80 -20.38 3.57
C SER A 45 -24.68 -19.34 3.57
N GLN A 46 -24.91 -18.29 4.35
CA GLN A 46 -23.88 -17.28 4.65
C GLN A 46 -22.57 -17.99 5.03
N PHE A 47 -21.49 -17.76 4.28
CA PHE A 47 -20.13 -18.00 4.79
C PHE A 47 -19.74 -16.90 5.79
N THR A 48 -20.59 -16.67 6.78
CA THR A 48 -20.17 -16.09 8.07
C THR A 48 -19.12 -17.02 8.65
N ILE A 49 -17.84 -16.65 8.48
CA ILE A 49 -16.74 -17.27 9.22
C ILE A 49 -17.07 -17.06 10.70
N ARG A 50 -17.50 -18.14 11.38
CA ARG A 50 -17.78 -18.11 12.81
C ARG A 50 -16.45 -17.88 13.51
N GLU A 51 -16.28 -16.72 14.14
CA GLU A 51 -15.08 -16.39 14.91
C GLU A 51 -14.90 -17.37 16.08
N GLY A 52 -14.10 -18.41 15.88
CA GLY A 52 -13.83 -19.46 16.87
C GLY A 52 -14.69 -20.72 16.74
N GLY A 53 -15.01 -21.35 17.87
CA GLY A 53 -15.54 -22.71 17.90
C GLY A 53 -14.47 -23.75 17.54
N TYR A 54 -14.74 -24.66 16.61
CA TYR A 54 -13.81 -25.74 16.22
C TYR A 54 -12.49 -25.21 15.62
N GLY A 55 -12.43 -23.96 15.17
CA GLY A 55 -11.19 -23.28 14.80
C GLY A 55 -10.11 -23.35 15.88
N TRP A 56 -10.48 -23.31 17.17
CA TRP A 56 -9.51 -23.46 18.27
C TRP A 56 -8.95 -24.89 18.40
N VAL A 57 -9.72 -25.92 18.03
CA VAL A 57 -9.20 -27.30 17.94
C VAL A 57 -8.15 -27.39 16.85
N ASN A 58 -8.37 -26.75 15.70
CA ASN A 58 -7.36 -26.64 14.64
C ASN A 58 -6.10 -25.89 15.13
N VAL A 59 -6.24 -24.80 15.88
CA VAL A 59 -5.09 -24.08 16.47
C VAL A 59 -4.30 -24.99 17.41
N VAL A 60 -4.94 -25.70 18.34
CA VAL A 60 -4.27 -26.63 19.26
C VAL A 60 -3.56 -27.76 18.50
N CYS A 61 -4.20 -28.36 17.50
CA CYS A 61 -3.58 -29.37 16.64
C CYS A 61 -2.36 -28.80 15.89
N SER A 62 -2.42 -27.54 15.44
CA SER A 62 -1.30 -26.87 14.78
C SER A 62 -0.16 -26.52 15.74
N ILE A 63 -0.41 -26.23 17.02
CA ILE A 63 0.66 -26.07 18.03
C ILE A 63 1.49 -27.35 18.15
N PHE A 64 0.82 -28.48 18.37
CA PHE A 64 1.51 -29.78 18.51
C PHE A 64 2.19 -30.21 17.20
N LEU A 65 1.57 -29.96 16.04
CA LEU A 65 2.20 -30.16 14.74
C LEU A 65 3.48 -29.32 14.61
N ASN A 66 3.45 -28.02 14.88
CA ASN A 66 4.65 -27.16 14.85
C ASN A 66 5.72 -27.62 15.88
N ALA A 67 5.32 -28.16 17.03
CA ALA A 67 6.25 -28.67 18.04
C ALA A 67 7.05 -29.91 17.56
N VAL A 68 6.40 -30.89 16.92
CA VAL A 68 7.09 -32.11 16.43
C VAL A 68 7.62 -32.00 15.00
N THR A 69 7.36 -30.89 14.31
CA THR A 69 7.94 -30.60 12.98
C THR A 69 9.12 -29.63 13.11
N TRP A 70 8.84 -28.36 13.35
CA TRP A 70 9.84 -27.31 13.49
C TRP A 70 10.68 -27.47 14.76
N GLY A 71 10.11 -27.99 15.86
CA GLY A 71 10.90 -28.30 17.07
C GLY A 71 11.98 -29.36 16.83
N VAL A 72 11.64 -30.43 16.09
CA VAL A 72 12.64 -31.43 15.63
C VAL A 72 13.67 -30.78 14.72
N ASN A 73 13.26 -29.89 13.81
CA ASN A 73 14.20 -29.15 12.96
C ASN A 73 15.16 -28.25 13.78
N THR A 74 14.67 -27.52 14.79
CA THR A 74 15.54 -26.74 15.69
C THR A 74 16.45 -27.61 16.56
N THR A 75 16.04 -28.84 16.84
CA THR A 75 16.85 -29.83 17.56
C THR A 75 18.06 -30.31 16.73
N PHE A 76 18.12 -30.01 15.43
CA PHE A 76 19.30 -30.27 14.59
C PHE A 76 20.61 -29.71 15.17
N GLY A 77 20.57 -28.58 15.88
CA GLY A 77 21.75 -28.02 16.55
C GLY A 77 22.39 -28.97 17.58
N VAL A 78 21.59 -29.85 18.20
CA VAL A 78 22.07 -30.90 19.12
C VAL A 78 22.81 -31.99 18.34
N TYR A 79 22.21 -32.52 17.28
CA TYR A 79 22.84 -33.55 16.44
C TYR A 79 24.12 -33.01 15.78
N PHE A 80 24.06 -31.80 15.22
CA PHE A 80 25.19 -31.10 14.63
C PHE A 80 26.37 -30.98 15.59
N SER A 81 26.12 -30.55 16.83
CA SER A 81 27.15 -30.51 17.88
C SER A 81 27.75 -31.88 18.19
N TYR A 82 26.96 -32.96 18.13
CA TYR A 82 27.43 -34.32 18.37
C TYR A 82 28.23 -34.88 17.19
N TYR A 83 27.78 -34.67 15.95
CA TYR A 83 28.49 -35.09 14.72
C TYR A 83 29.90 -34.49 14.67
N LEU A 84 30.03 -33.19 15.02
CA LEU A 84 31.31 -32.49 15.07
C LEU A 84 32.26 -32.98 16.17
N GLN A 85 31.72 -33.37 17.33
CA GLN A 85 32.53 -33.81 18.47
C GLN A 85 33.07 -35.23 18.34
N ASN A 86 32.42 -36.08 17.53
CA ASN A 86 32.70 -37.52 17.46
C ASN A 86 33.18 -37.98 16.06
N ASP A 87 33.43 -37.05 15.13
CA ASP A 87 33.70 -37.30 13.69
C ASP A 87 32.81 -38.41 13.09
N TYR A 88 31.50 -38.33 13.37
CA TYR A 88 30.60 -39.49 13.29
C TYR A 88 30.44 -40.08 11.89
N PHE A 89 30.70 -39.29 10.84
CA PHE A 89 30.82 -39.74 9.46
C PHE A 89 32.16 -39.30 8.88
N ALA A 90 33.08 -40.26 8.69
CA ALA A 90 34.43 -40.01 8.21
C ALA A 90 34.47 -39.17 6.93
N GLY A 91 35.26 -38.09 6.95
CA GLY A 91 35.45 -37.18 5.80
C GLY A 91 34.31 -36.17 5.58
N ALA A 92 33.37 -36.01 6.52
CA ALA A 92 32.37 -34.95 6.48
C ALA A 92 32.87 -33.68 7.18
N THR A 93 33.05 -32.60 6.42
CA THR A 93 33.48 -31.30 6.97
C THR A 93 32.33 -30.61 7.72
N PRO A 94 32.61 -29.65 8.63
CA PRO A 94 31.57 -28.86 9.31
C PRO A 94 30.60 -28.16 8.33
N MET A 95 31.11 -27.74 7.16
CA MET A 95 30.30 -27.16 6.08
C MET A 95 29.33 -28.19 5.46
N ARG A 96 29.77 -29.44 5.26
CA ARG A 96 28.91 -30.53 4.77
C ARG A 96 27.75 -30.78 5.74
N TYR A 97 28.01 -30.86 7.04
CA TYR A 97 26.93 -30.99 8.03
C TYR A 97 25.95 -29.82 8.04
N ALA A 98 26.41 -28.58 7.84
CA ALA A 98 25.53 -27.41 7.78
C ALA A 98 24.55 -27.46 6.58
N TYR A 99 24.95 -28.05 5.45
CA TYR A 99 24.05 -28.23 4.29
C TYR A 99 22.86 -29.16 4.58
N VAL A 100 22.96 -30.10 5.54
CA VAL A 100 21.83 -30.99 5.89
C VAL A 100 20.66 -30.20 6.47
N GLY A 101 20.94 -29.30 7.41
CA GLY A 101 19.93 -28.42 8.02
C GLY A 101 19.34 -27.41 7.02
N GLY A 102 20.18 -26.81 6.16
CA GLY A 102 19.71 -25.92 5.08
C GLY A 102 18.81 -26.63 4.07
N LEU A 103 19.22 -27.81 3.60
CA LEU A 103 18.46 -28.61 2.64
C LEU A 103 17.09 -29.02 3.16
N SER A 104 16.93 -29.28 4.46
CA SER A 104 15.62 -29.60 5.04
C SER A 104 14.61 -28.46 4.93
N VAL A 105 15.04 -27.22 5.20
CA VAL A 105 14.21 -26.02 5.08
C VAL A 105 13.96 -25.69 3.60
N ALA A 106 14.96 -25.78 2.74
CA ALA A 106 14.80 -25.56 1.31
C ALA A 106 13.81 -26.57 0.68
N SER A 107 13.92 -27.86 1.04
CA SER A 107 13.02 -28.93 0.56
C SER A 107 11.59 -28.77 1.06
N CYS A 108 11.42 -28.27 2.29
CA CYS A 108 10.12 -27.90 2.86
C CYS A 108 9.42 -26.80 2.04
N MET A 109 10.18 -25.84 1.49
CA MET A 109 9.61 -24.73 0.72
C MET A 109 9.38 -25.09 -0.76
N LEU A 110 10.27 -25.89 -1.35
CA LEU A 110 10.17 -26.33 -2.75
C LEU A 110 8.92 -27.18 -3.06
N VAL A 111 8.40 -27.92 -2.08
CA VAL A 111 7.24 -28.81 -2.30
C VAL A 111 5.89 -28.07 -2.40
N ALA A 112 5.84 -26.74 -2.21
CA ALA A 112 4.59 -25.96 -2.17
C ALA A 112 3.64 -26.16 -3.38
N PRO A 113 4.11 -26.14 -4.65
CA PRO A 113 3.22 -26.39 -5.79
C PRO A 113 2.68 -27.83 -5.82
N PHE A 114 3.46 -28.79 -5.33
CA PHE A 114 3.08 -30.20 -5.26
C PHE A 114 2.04 -30.47 -4.16
N VAL A 115 2.12 -29.78 -3.01
CA VAL A 115 1.06 -29.83 -1.98
C VAL A 115 -0.28 -29.34 -2.55
N ASN A 116 -0.27 -28.21 -3.26
CA ASN A 116 -1.46 -27.67 -3.92
C ASN A 116 -2.03 -28.64 -4.96
N LEU A 117 -1.18 -29.34 -5.72
CA LEU A 117 -1.60 -30.40 -6.64
C LEU A 117 -2.21 -31.61 -5.91
N LEU A 118 -1.57 -32.12 -4.85
CA LEU A 118 -2.02 -33.29 -4.09
C LEU A 118 -3.37 -33.08 -3.40
N TRP A 119 -3.59 -31.91 -2.78
CA TRP A 119 -4.89 -31.58 -2.18
C TRP A 119 -5.97 -31.55 -3.28
N ARG A 120 -5.72 -30.86 -4.40
CA ARG A 120 -6.68 -30.74 -5.50
C ARG A 120 -6.96 -32.06 -6.23
N SER A 121 -5.96 -32.94 -6.39
CA SER A 121 -6.14 -34.23 -7.07
C SER A 121 -6.81 -35.29 -6.21
N SER A 122 -6.51 -35.32 -4.91
CA SER A 122 -7.12 -36.27 -3.96
C SER A 122 -8.51 -35.85 -3.47
N GLY A 123 -8.89 -34.57 -3.62
CA GLY A 123 -10.16 -34.03 -3.11
C GLY A 123 -10.28 -34.08 -1.58
N TRP A 124 -9.16 -34.26 -0.86
CA TRP A 124 -9.13 -34.37 0.59
C TRP A 124 -7.89 -33.70 1.18
N PHE A 125 -8.11 -32.64 1.97
CA PHE A 125 -7.03 -31.81 2.51
C PHE A 125 -6.04 -32.57 3.43
N LYS A 126 -6.44 -33.73 3.97
CA LYS A 126 -5.60 -34.55 4.87
C LYS A 126 -4.61 -35.44 4.12
N THR A 127 -4.77 -35.66 2.82
CA THR A 127 -3.84 -36.47 2.02
C THR A 127 -2.38 -36.00 2.13
N PRO A 128 -2.04 -34.72 1.87
CA PRO A 128 -0.66 -34.26 2.06
C PRO A 128 -0.20 -34.36 3.52
N LEU A 129 -1.09 -34.12 4.50
CA LEU A 129 -0.75 -34.19 5.92
C LEU A 129 -0.31 -35.58 6.37
N TYR A 130 -1.05 -36.64 6.00
CA TYR A 130 -0.67 -38.02 6.33
C TYR A 130 0.60 -38.47 5.61
N LEU A 131 0.79 -38.08 4.35
CA LEU A 131 2.04 -38.32 3.64
C LEU A 131 3.21 -37.61 4.35
N GLY A 132 3.03 -36.35 4.74
CA GLY A 132 4.05 -35.60 5.46
C GLY A 132 4.44 -36.22 6.81
N MET A 133 3.47 -36.71 7.58
CA MET A 133 3.71 -37.47 8.82
C MET A 133 4.57 -38.72 8.58
N ILE A 134 4.30 -39.49 7.51
CA ILE A 134 5.08 -40.67 7.13
C ILE A 134 6.52 -40.25 6.77
N PHE A 135 6.68 -39.22 5.92
CA PHE A 135 7.99 -38.73 5.49
C PHE A 135 8.83 -38.15 6.64
N ILE A 136 8.22 -37.43 7.58
CA ILE A 136 8.90 -36.96 8.81
C ILE A 136 9.44 -38.14 9.62
N SER A 137 8.58 -39.14 9.84
CA SER A 137 8.91 -40.29 10.69
C SER A 137 10.00 -41.17 10.04
N LEU A 138 9.86 -41.47 8.74
CA LEU A 138 10.87 -42.20 7.97
C LEU A 138 12.19 -41.42 7.82
N GLY A 139 12.13 -40.10 7.67
CA GLY A 139 13.32 -39.24 7.59
C GLY A 139 14.14 -39.28 8.88
N GLN A 140 13.49 -39.18 10.05
CA GLN A 140 14.19 -39.22 11.35
C GLN A 140 14.64 -40.63 11.75
N VAL A 141 13.80 -41.66 11.57
CA VAL A 141 14.19 -43.06 11.82
C VAL A 141 15.32 -43.47 10.87
N GLY A 142 15.22 -43.11 9.57
CA GLY A 142 16.25 -43.35 8.58
C GLY A 142 17.58 -42.64 8.91
N ALA A 143 17.52 -41.39 9.39
CA ALA A 143 18.71 -40.66 9.85
C ALA A 143 19.44 -41.39 10.99
N GLY A 144 18.70 -42.00 11.92
CA GLY A 144 19.25 -42.83 13.00
C GLY A 144 19.91 -44.13 12.54
N LEU A 145 19.66 -44.59 11.31
CA LEU A 145 20.23 -45.80 10.72
C LEU A 145 21.35 -45.51 9.70
N CYS A 146 21.63 -44.24 9.40
CA CYS A 146 22.63 -43.83 8.41
C CYS A 146 24.04 -44.19 8.84
N LYS A 147 24.84 -44.72 7.90
CA LYS A 147 26.27 -45.00 8.08
C LYS A 147 27.17 -44.14 7.18
N THR A 148 26.60 -43.34 6.28
CA THR A 148 27.34 -42.36 5.45
C THR A 148 26.67 -40.98 5.45
N TYR A 149 27.48 -39.94 5.24
CA TYR A 149 27.00 -38.55 5.12
C TYR A 149 25.93 -38.37 4.01
N ILE A 150 26.05 -39.08 2.89
CA ILE A 150 25.07 -38.98 1.78
C ILE A 150 23.72 -39.56 2.19
N GLN A 151 23.69 -40.65 2.96
CA GLN A 151 22.46 -41.20 3.53
C GLN A 151 21.82 -40.20 4.52
N LEU A 152 22.62 -39.52 5.34
CA LEU A 152 22.13 -38.49 6.26
C LEU A 152 21.55 -37.28 5.51
N LEU A 153 22.24 -36.79 4.48
CA LEU A 153 21.78 -35.69 3.63
C LEU A 153 20.44 -36.02 2.94
N PHE A 154 20.28 -37.27 2.48
CA PHE A 154 19.03 -37.72 1.87
C PHE A 154 17.90 -37.90 2.90
N THR A 155 18.16 -38.52 4.05
CA THR A 155 17.12 -38.80 5.06
C THR A 155 16.73 -37.57 5.89
N GLN A 156 17.69 -36.94 6.56
CA GLN A 156 17.48 -35.81 7.46
C GLN A 156 17.38 -34.47 6.73
N GLY A 157 18.05 -34.33 5.58
CA GLY A 157 17.88 -33.18 4.70
C GLY A 157 16.62 -33.32 3.84
N PHE A 158 16.65 -34.16 2.81
CA PHE A 158 15.62 -34.18 1.77
C PHE A 158 14.29 -34.82 2.21
N VAL A 159 14.29 -36.06 2.71
CA VAL A 159 13.05 -36.81 3.05
C VAL A 159 12.29 -36.15 4.20
N PHE A 160 12.98 -35.81 5.29
CA PHE A 160 12.40 -35.06 6.41
C PHE A 160 11.91 -33.67 5.96
N GLY A 161 12.68 -32.95 5.14
CA GLY A 161 12.30 -31.64 4.59
C GLY A 161 11.02 -31.67 3.75
N ILE A 162 10.86 -32.67 2.87
CA ILE A 162 9.60 -32.90 2.13
C ILE A 162 8.44 -33.15 3.10
N GLY A 163 8.67 -33.93 4.16
CA GLY A 163 7.67 -34.20 5.19
C GLY A 163 7.23 -32.95 5.97
N LEU A 164 8.17 -32.05 6.29
CA LEU A 164 7.87 -30.72 6.86
C LEU A 164 6.96 -29.92 5.92
N GLY A 165 7.29 -29.84 4.63
CA GLY A 165 6.51 -29.06 3.66
C GLY A 165 5.09 -29.61 3.46
N LEU A 166 4.97 -30.94 3.33
CA LEU A 166 3.70 -31.66 3.22
C LEU A 166 2.76 -31.44 4.43
N THR A 167 3.29 -31.13 5.61
CA THR A 167 2.49 -30.84 6.83
C THR A 167 2.25 -29.35 7.07
N MET A 168 3.24 -28.48 6.83
CA MET A 168 3.17 -27.05 7.12
C MET A 168 2.39 -26.25 6.06
N ILE A 169 2.59 -26.55 4.78
CA ILE A 169 1.98 -25.76 3.68
C ILE A 169 0.44 -25.85 3.66
N PRO A 170 -0.22 -27.02 3.88
CA PRO A 170 -1.68 -27.07 3.88
C PRO A 170 -2.30 -26.58 5.21
N THR A 171 -1.53 -26.48 6.30
CA THR A 171 -2.04 -26.02 7.61
C THR A 171 -2.00 -24.51 7.79
N GLN A 172 -1.10 -23.80 7.12
CA GLN A 172 -1.08 -22.33 7.09
C GLN A 172 -2.41 -21.69 6.62
N PRO A 173 -2.97 -22.00 5.43
CA PRO A 173 -4.23 -21.41 4.99
C PRO A 173 -5.45 -21.93 5.77
N LEU A 174 -5.32 -23.03 6.53
CA LEU A 174 -6.43 -23.63 7.28
C LEU A 174 -7.00 -22.67 8.33
N LEU A 175 -6.16 -21.95 9.07
CA LEU A 175 -6.64 -21.04 10.13
C LEU A 175 -7.36 -19.81 9.56
N SER A 176 -6.97 -19.35 8.36
CA SER A 176 -7.65 -18.29 7.62
C SER A 176 -9.08 -18.64 7.18
N GLN A 177 -9.49 -19.91 7.32
CA GLN A 177 -10.87 -20.36 7.08
C GLN A 177 -11.78 -20.26 8.32
N TRP A 178 -11.20 -20.07 9.51
CA TRP A 178 -11.90 -20.11 10.81
C TRP A 178 -11.81 -18.80 11.61
N PHE A 179 -10.91 -17.90 11.24
CA PHE A 179 -10.69 -16.62 11.92
C PHE A 179 -10.50 -15.51 10.90
N ARG A 180 -11.13 -14.35 11.12
CA ARG A 180 -10.94 -13.13 10.31
C ARG A 180 -10.43 -11.97 11.17
N ARG A 181 -11.06 -11.74 12.34
CA ARG A 181 -10.64 -10.73 13.33
C ARG A 181 -9.45 -11.18 14.16
N LYS A 182 -9.44 -12.42 14.66
CA LYS A 182 -8.35 -12.97 15.50
C LYS A 182 -7.33 -13.82 14.71
N LEU A 183 -7.18 -13.56 13.41
CA LEU A 183 -6.43 -14.43 12.52
C LEU A 183 -4.92 -14.39 12.81
N SER A 184 -4.33 -13.21 13.00
CA SER A 184 -2.89 -13.08 13.24
C SER A 184 -2.52 -13.66 14.60
N TYR A 185 -3.39 -13.49 15.61
CA TYR A 185 -3.25 -14.13 16.91
C TYR A 185 -3.36 -15.67 16.83
N ALA A 186 -4.32 -16.21 16.09
CA ALA A 186 -4.45 -17.65 15.88
C ALA A 186 -3.23 -18.26 15.15
N GLN A 187 -2.69 -17.55 14.15
CA GLN A 187 -1.46 -17.94 13.46
C GLN A 187 -0.23 -17.85 14.38
N GLY A 188 -0.09 -16.77 15.15
CA GLY A 188 0.98 -16.62 16.14
C GLY A 188 0.94 -17.68 17.23
N LEU A 189 -0.26 -18.05 17.70
CA LEU A 189 -0.45 -19.13 18.67
C LEU A 189 -0.09 -20.49 18.07
N SER A 190 -0.56 -20.81 16.86
CA SER A 190 -0.12 -22.00 16.09
C SER A 190 1.40 -22.06 15.94
N ALA A 191 2.02 -20.95 15.51
CA ALA A 191 3.45 -20.85 15.28
C ALA A 191 4.30 -20.90 16.57
N SER A 192 3.72 -20.65 17.75
CA SER A 192 4.41 -20.79 19.05
C SER A 192 4.90 -22.22 19.32
N GLY A 193 4.25 -23.21 18.71
CA GLY A 193 4.57 -24.63 18.87
C GLY A 193 6.03 -24.96 18.55
N SER A 194 6.66 -24.27 17.60
CA SER A 194 8.09 -24.52 17.31
C SER A 194 9.01 -24.18 18.47
N GLY A 195 8.67 -23.15 19.27
CA GLY A 195 9.42 -22.79 20.48
C GLY A 195 9.25 -23.82 21.59
N LEU A 196 8.01 -24.27 21.82
CA LEU A 196 7.69 -25.36 22.74
C LEU A 196 8.43 -26.66 22.37
N GLY A 197 8.39 -27.04 21.08
CA GLY A 197 9.09 -28.20 20.55
C GLY A 197 10.60 -28.08 20.69
N GLY A 198 11.17 -26.92 20.37
CA GLY A 198 12.61 -26.65 20.55
C GLY A 198 13.07 -26.74 22.01
N LEU A 199 12.24 -26.33 22.96
CA LEU A 199 12.53 -26.47 24.40
C LEU A 199 12.46 -27.92 24.89
N VAL A 200 11.39 -28.64 24.56
CA VAL A 200 11.16 -30.01 25.06
C VAL A 200 12.08 -31.00 24.34
N LEU A 201 12.03 -31.02 23.01
CA LEU A 201 12.71 -32.04 22.21
C LEU A 201 14.24 -31.89 22.24
N ALA A 202 14.79 -30.67 22.28
CA ALA A 202 16.24 -30.53 22.39
C ALA A 202 16.78 -31.09 23.72
N ASN A 203 16.05 -30.90 24.83
CA ASN A 203 16.46 -31.40 26.14
C ASN A 203 16.31 -32.93 26.26
N THR A 204 15.18 -33.50 25.81
CA THR A 204 15.00 -34.97 25.79
C THR A 204 16.00 -35.64 24.85
N THR A 205 16.28 -35.04 23.69
CA THR A 205 17.29 -35.53 22.73
C THR A 205 18.69 -35.56 23.34
N ARG A 206 19.11 -34.48 24.02
CA ARG A 206 20.41 -34.46 24.72
C ARG A 206 20.49 -35.53 25.80
N TYR A 207 19.42 -35.74 26.56
CA TYR A 207 19.35 -36.78 27.58
C TYR A 207 19.43 -38.20 26.96
N LEU A 208 18.74 -38.46 25.86
CA LEU A 208 18.79 -39.74 25.15
C LEU A 208 20.18 -40.02 24.54
N ILE A 209 20.82 -39.01 23.96
CA ILE A 209 22.21 -39.13 23.47
C ILE A 209 23.16 -39.50 24.62
N ALA A 210 23.04 -38.81 25.77
CA ALA A 210 23.94 -39.01 26.91
C ALA A 210 23.79 -40.37 27.61
N ASN A 211 22.59 -40.96 27.60
CA ASN A 211 22.29 -42.21 28.33
C ASN A 211 22.11 -43.45 27.44
N LYS A 212 22.02 -43.27 26.11
CA LYS A 212 21.84 -44.36 25.12
C LYS A 212 22.77 -44.14 23.93
N SER A 213 22.27 -43.57 22.84
CA SER A 213 23.06 -43.18 21.68
C SER A 213 22.30 -42.17 20.80
N LEU A 214 23.01 -41.60 19.83
CA LEU A 214 22.44 -40.74 18.80
C LEU A 214 21.37 -41.44 17.94
N GLU A 215 21.62 -42.71 17.59
CA GLU A 215 20.70 -43.53 16.78
C GLU A 215 19.35 -43.68 17.49
N TYR A 216 19.38 -44.02 18.79
CA TYR A 216 18.19 -44.09 19.63
C TYR A 216 17.45 -42.76 19.74
N ALA A 217 18.17 -41.64 19.87
CA ALA A 217 17.55 -40.32 19.99
C ALA A 217 16.80 -39.91 18.70
N LEU A 218 17.39 -40.16 17.52
CA LEU A 218 16.77 -39.90 16.22
C LEU A 218 15.53 -40.79 15.99
N ILE A 219 15.62 -42.08 16.29
CA ILE A 219 14.50 -43.02 16.18
C ILE A 219 13.35 -42.63 17.13
N CYS A 220 13.65 -42.29 18.40
CA CYS A 220 12.65 -41.85 19.36
C CYS A 220 11.92 -40.59 18.88
N ASN A 221 12.62 -39.59 18.32
CA ASN A 221 11.99 -38.39 17.79
C ASN A 221 11.13 -38.67 16.56
N GLY A 222 11.50 -39.63 15.70
CA GLY A 222 10.64 -40.10 14.62
C GLY A 222 9.34 -40.73 15.13
N ILE A 223 9.43 -41.60 16.14
CA ILE A 223 8.26 -42.24 16.78
C ILE A 223 7.36 -41.21 17.47
N VAL A 224 7.93 -40.29 18.26
CA VAL A 224 7.18 -39.21 18.93
C VAL A 224 6.46 -38.34 17.91
N SER A 225 7.12 -38.01 16.78
CA SER A 225 6.50 -37.25 15.70
C SER A 225 5.29 -37.98 15.11
N PHE A 226 5.40 -39.28 14.85
CA PHE A 226 4.28 -40.10 14.36
C PHE A 226 3.10 -40.11 15.34
N VAL A 227 3.39 -40.40 16.62
CA VAL A 227 2.37 -40.55 17.69
C VAL A 227 1.64 -39.23 17.97
N VAL A 228 2.31 -38.09 17.87
CA VAL A 228 1.70 -36.77 18.08
C VAL A 228 0.95 -36.26 16.82
N LEU A 229 1.49 -36.49 15.62
CA LEU A 229 0.86 -36.02 14.38
C LEU A 229 -0.44 -36.76 14.05
N LEU A 230 -0.52 -38.07 14.32
CA LEU A 230 -1.72 -38.88 14.02
C LEU A 230 -3.02 -38.32 14.65
N PRO A 231 -3.12 -38.07 15.97
CA PRO A 231 -4.29 -37.43 16.57
C PRO A 231 -4.51 -35.99 16.08
N CYS A 232 -3.44 -35.21 15.85
CA CYS A 232 -3.59 -33.84 15.36
C CYS A 232 -4.22 -33.79 13.95
N ILE A 233 -3.72 -34.61 13.02
CA ILE A 233 -4.21 -34.65 11.63
C ILE A 233 -5.62 -35.26 11.56
N THR A 234 -5.92 -36.29 12.37
CA THR A 234 -7.28 -36.85 12.45
C THR A 234 -8.29 -35.85 13.01
N LEU A 235 -7.92 -35.00 13.97
CA LEU A 235 -8.80 -33.98 14.55
C LEU A 235 -8.99 -32.72 13.68
N MET A 236 -8.02 -32.32 12.85
CA MET A 236 -8.15 -31.11 12.01
C MET A 236 -9.39 -31.14 11.08
N LYS A 237 -10.01 -29.98 10.82
CA LYS A 237 -11.15 -29.83 9.89
C LYS A 237 -11.04 -28.55 9.03
N SER A 238 -11.16 -28.71 7.71
CA SER A 238 -11.40 -27.62 6.74
C SER A 238 -12.89 -27.25 6.73
N THR A 239 -13.23 -25.97 6.45
CA THR A 239 -14.61 -25.51 6.23
C THR A 239 -15.03 -25.53 4.76
N GLU A 240 -14.08 -25.77 3.83
CA GLU A 240 -14.36 -25.82 2.41
C GLU A 240 -15.32 -26.99 2.06
N PRO A 241 -16.40 -26.76 1.28
CA PRO A 241 -17.41 -27.79 1.04
C PRO A 241 -16.86 -29.05 0.37
N GLN A 242 -17.02 -30.20 1.02
CA GLN A 242 -16.68 -31.52 0.43
C GLN A 242 -17.70 -31.99 -0.63
N THR A 243 -18.64 -31.12 -1.04
CA THR A 243 -19.78 -31.45 -1.90
C THR A 243 -19.47 -31.45 -3.41
N LEU A 244 -18.27 -31.05 -3.85
CA LEU A 244 -17.77 -31.32 -5.21
C LEU A 244 -17.27 -32.78 -5.40
N ARG A 245 -17.79 -33.72 -4.60
CA ARG A 245 -17.50 -35.15 -4.70
C ARG A 245 -18.42 -35.81 -5.72
N PHE A 246 -17.81 -36.47 -6.71
CA PHE A 246 -18.40 -37.34 -7.73
C PHE A 246 -19.36 -36.69 -8.76
N ILE A 247 -18.81 -36.34 -9.92
CA ILE A 247 -19.48 -36.65 -11.19
C ILE A 247 -18.72 -37.83 -11.83
N PRO A 248 -19.26 -39.06 -11.82
CA PRO A 248 -18.60 -40.22 -12.41
C PRO A 248 -18.46 -40.09 -13.93
N SER A 249 -17.37 -40.61 -14.49
CA SER A 249 -16.95 -40.43 -15.90
C SER A 249 -17.78 -41.18 -16.95
N LYS A 250 -19.03 -41.59 -16.65
CA LYS A 250 -19.83 -42.50 -17.50
C LYS A 250 -20.79 -41.84 -18.51
N HIS A 251 -21.01 -40.53 -18.46
CA HIS A 251 -21.91 -39.82 -19.40
C HIS A 251 -21.18 -38.89 -20.38
N ARG A 252 -20.10 -39.38 -21.01
CA ARG A 252 -19.37 -38.67 -22.08
C ARG A 252 -19.96 -38.94 -23.48
N LYS A 253 -21.29 -38.91 -23.61
CA LYS A 253 -22.03 -38.99 -24.88
C LYS A 253 -23.33 -38.18 -24.81
N ILE A 254 -23.22 -36.87 -25.03
CA ILE A 254 -24.21 -35.94 -25.62
C ILE A 254 -23.51 -34.55 -25.69
N SER A 255 -23.97 -33.68 -26.60
CA SER A 255 -23.45 -32.33 -26.91
C SER A 255 -21.97 -32.24 -27.33
N SER A 256 -21.70 -32.71 -28.54
CA SER A 256 -20.62 -32.19 -29.38
C SER A 256 -21.01 -30.82 -29.96
N ILE A 257 -20.97 -29.76 -29.15
CA ILE A 257 -21.11 -28.36 -29.59
C ILE A 257 -19.97 -27.55 -28.95
N SER A 258 -19.16 -26.90 -29.78
CA SER A 258 -18.01 -26.02 -29.44
C SER A 258 -17.19 -26.45 -28.20
N ALA A 259 -16.17 -27.27 -28.40
CA ALA A 259 -15.11 -27.52 -27.40
C ALA A 259 -14.15 -26.32 -27.23
N GLY A 260 -14.72 -25.13 -27.01
CA GLY A 260 -14.00 -23.85 -26.90
C GLY A 260 -14.33 -23.03 -25.66
N THR A 261 -15.29 -23.44 -24.84
CA THR A 261 -15.78 -22.68 -23.68
C THR A 261 -15.13 -23.09 -22.37
N THR A 262 -14.24 -22.21 -21.90
CA THR A 262 -13.90 -21.77 -20.53
C THR A 262 -14.08 -22.70 -19.32
N ALA A 263 -15.14 -23.48 -19.17
CA ALA A 263 -15.41 -24.32 -18.00
C ALA A 263 -14.29 -25.35 -17.71
N ALA A 264 -13.68 -25.93 -18.75
CA ALA A 264 -12.51 -26.81 -18.60
C ALA A 264 -11.22 -26.05 -18.23
N LYS A 265 -11.10 -24.76 -18.60
CA LYS A 265 -9.99 -23.86 -18.22
C LYS A 265 -10.16 -23.26 -16.82
N ILE A 266 -11.36 -23.32 -16.22
CA ILE A 266 -11.62 -22.92 -14.82
C ILE A 266 -11.04 -23.94 -13.80
N ARG A 267 -10.37 -25.01 -14.25
CA ARG A 267 -9.43 -25.78 -13.43
C ARG A 267 -8.17 -24.96 -13.13
N LYS A 268 -8.28 -24.06 -12.14
CA LYS A 268 -7.24 -23.17 -11.62
C LYS A 268 -5.86 -23.82 -11.51
N ASN A 269 -4.82 -23.11 -11.91
CA ASN A 269 -3.43 -23.56 -11.81
C ASN A 269 -2.98 -23.72 -10.34
N PRO A 270 -2.11 -24.69 -10.01
CA PRO A 270 -1.63 -24.92 -8.64
C PRO A 270 -0.65 -23.84 -8.15
N LEU A 271 -0.08 -23.09 -9.10
CA LEU A 271 0.86 -22.01 -8.93
C LEU A 271 0.50 -20.94 -9.97
N GLU A 272 0.32 -19.68 -9.53
CA GLU A 272 0.00 -18.56 -10.41
C GLU A 272 1.11 -17.52 -10.32
N LEU A 273 2.02 -17.52 -11.32
CA LEU A 273 3.19 -16.63 -11.33
C LEU A 273 2.83 -15.14 -11.42
N LYS A 274 1.57 -14.79 -11.75
CA LYS A 274 1.04 -13.41 -11.75
C LYS A 274 1.30 -12.69 -10.41
N TRP A 275 1.34 -13.41 -9.29
CA TRP A 275 1.59 -12.84 -7.97
C TRP A 275 3.02 -12.32 -7.78
N ILE A 276 3.99 -12.72 -8.61
CA ILE A 276 5.37 -12.22 -8.56
C ILE A 276 5.43 -10.74 -8.99
N VAL A 277 4.60 -10.34 -9.96
CA VAL A 277 4.57 -9.00 -10.54
C VAL A 277 3.44 -8.12 -9.99
N HIS A 278 2.58 -8.66 -9.13
CA HIS A 278 1.50 -7.90 -8.50
C HIS A 278 2.09 -6.89 -7.51
N PRO A 279 1.87 -5.57 -7.69
CA PRO A 279 2.61 -4.54 -6.94
C PRO A 279 2.41 -4.67 -5.42
N GLY A 280 1.18 -4.90 -4.95
CA GLY A 280 0.92 -5.14 -3.53
C GLY A 280 1.51 -6.44 -2.96
N TYR A 281 1.80 -7.45 -3.81
CA TYR A 281 2.37 -8.72 -3.35
C TYR A 281 3.90 -8.76 -3.45
N ALA A 282 4.49 -7.99 -4.37
CA ALA A 282 5.93 -7.80 -4.46
C ALA A 282 6.52 -7.28 -3.14
N SER A 283 5.84 -6.35 -2.46
CA SER A 283 6.22 -5.88 -1.12
C SER A 283 6.18 -6.98 -0.06
N VAL A 284 5.18 -7.88 -0.11
CA VAL A 284 5.09 -9.04 0.79
C VAL A 284 6.23 -10.03 0.54
N LEU A 285 6.59 -10.26 -0.73
CA LEU A 285 7.73 -11.09 -1.11
C LEU A 285 9.07 -10.48 -0.62
N LEU A 286 9.28 -9.17 -0.80
CA LEU A 286 10.45 -8.46 -0.30
C LEU A 286 10.55 -8.51 1.24
N PHE A 287 9.45 -8.26 1.95
CA PHE A 287 9.35 -8.47 3.39
C PHE A 287 9.79 -9.88 3.78
N GLY A 288 9.23 -10.90 3.12
CA GLY A 288 9.59 -12.30 3.37
C GLY A 288 11.09 -12.57 3.19
N VAL A 289 11.66 -12.15 2.06
CA VAL A 289 13.07 -12.41 1.71
C VAL A 289 14.01 -11.80 2.74
N PHE A 290 13.89 -10.50 3.03
CA PHE A 290 14.77 -9.84 3.98
C PHE A 290 14.57 -10.33 5.41
N SER A 291 13.32 -10.58 5.83
CA SER A 291 13.00 -11.10 7.16
C SER A 291 13.54 -12.51 7.37
N MET A 292 13.48 -13.38 6.36
CA MET A 292 14.03 -14.74 6.45
C MET A 292 15.56 -14.74 6.52
N ILE A 293 16.25 -13.91 5.73
CA ILE A 293 17.71 -13.76 5.83
C ILE A 293 18.08 -13.32 7.25
N ALA A 294 17.47 -12.25 7.74
CA ALA A 294 17.77 -11.70 9.07
C ALA A 294 17.50 -12.73 10.18
N TYR A 295 16.34 -13.40 10.13
CA TYR A 295 15.93 -14.43 11.09
C TYR A 295 16.89 -15.62 11.13
N PHE A 296 17.27 -16.20 9.98
CA PHE A 296 18.17 -17.36 9.97
C PHE A 296 19.60 -17.00 10.38
N VAL A 297 20.09 -15.82 10.01
CA VAL A 297 21.41 -15.34 10.47
C VAL A 297 21.43 -15.15 11.99
N ALA A 298 20.42 -14.50 12.57
CA ALA A 298 20.28 -14.36 14.02
C ALA A 298 20.16 -15.72 14.72
N LEU A 299 19.35 -16.63 14.17
CA LEU A 299 19.07 -17.95 14.75
C LEU A 299 20.29 -18.86 14.80
N TYR A 300 21.09 -18.91 13.72
CA TYR A 300 22.20 -19.85 13.58
C TYR A 300 23.56 -19.25 14.00
N SER A 301 23.78 -17.95 13.79
CA SER A 301 25.08 -17.33 14.12
C SER A 301 25.22 -16.98 15.60
N LEU A 302 24.14 -16.93 16.39
CA LEU A 302 24.20 -16.62 17.83
C LEU A 302 25.05 -17.63 18.61
N ALA A 303 24.84 -18.93 18.41
CA ALA A 303 25.61 -19.98 19.09
C ALA A 303 27.09 -19.99 18.65
N ALA A 304 27.36 -19.76 17.36
CA ALA A 304 28.72 -19.67 16.80
C ALA A 304 29.47 -18.42 17.28
N PHE A 305 28.78 -17.28 17.42
CA PHE A 305 29.34 -16.07 18.00
C PHE A 305 29.71 -16.28 19.48
N ALA A 306 28.83 -16.94 20.24
CA ALA A 306 29.09 -17.24 21.66
C ALA A 306 30.34 -18.11 21.84
N SER A 307 30.46 -19.22 21.11
CA SER A 307 31.60 -20.14 21.25
C SER A 307 32.86 -19.65 20.53
N SER A 308 32.80 -19.43 19.21
CA SER A 308 33.97 -19.08 18.39
C SER A 308 34.34 -17.59 18.39
N GLY A 309 33.40 -16.71 18.74
CA GLY A 309 33.65 -15.27 18.84
C GLY A 309 34.12 -14.83 20.24
N LEU A 310 33.41 -15.28 21.28
CA LEU A 310 33.68 -14.91 22.68
C LEU A 310 34.39 -15.99 23.53
N GLY A 311 34.61 -17.19 23.01
CA GLY A 311 35.23 -18.28 23.78
C GLY A 311 34.33 -18.88 24.87
N LEU A 312 33.01 -18.64 24.81
CA LEU A 312 32.07 -19.17 25.82
C LEU A 312 31.89 -20.68 25.67
N THR A 313 31.54 -21.33 26.78
CA THR A 313 31.35 -22.80 26.80
C THR A 313 30.18 -23.23 25.91
N GLN A 314 30.25 -24.46 25.38
CA GLN A 314 29.15 -25.04 24.60
C GLN A 314 27.84 -25.15 25.42
N LYS A 315 27.93 -25.25 26.75
CA LYS A 315 26.78 -25.18 27.67
C LYS A 315 26.13 -23.78 27.65
N GLN A 316 26.91 -22.71 27.65
CA GLN A 316 26.40 -21.34 27.51
C GLN A 316 25.78 -21.11 26.12
N ALA A 317 26.47 -21.51 25.04
CA ALA A 317 25.97 -21.36 23.67
C ALA A 317 24.61 -22.08 23.45
N SER A 318 24.48 -23.32 23.93
CA SER A 318 23.20 -24.06 23.88
C SER A 318 22.11 -23.49 24.78
N THR A 319 22.47 -22.85 25.90
CA THR A 319 21.53 -22.15 26.78
C THR A 319 20.92 -20.93 26.08
N LEU A 320 21.71 -20.15 25.32
CA LEU A 320 21.21 -19.02 24.51
C LEU A 320 20.17 -19.47 23.49
N GLN A 321 20.39 -20.61 22.81
CA GLN A 321 19.43 -21.16 21.86
C GLN A 321 18.10 -21.54 22.53
N SER A 322 18.16 -22.09 23.74
CA SER A 322 16.97 -22.45 24.53
C SER A 322 16.20 -21.22 24.99
N ILE A 323 16.89 -20.15 25.41
CA ILE A 323 16.29 -18.86 25.78
C ILE A 323 15.60 -18.23 24.56
N LEU A 324 16.23 -18.26 23.39
CA LEU A 324 15.64 -17.76 22.15
C LEU A 324 14.38 -18.56 21.76
N ALA A 325 14.40 -19.89 21.89
CA ALA A 325 13.23 -20.74 21.65
C ALA A 325 12.08 -20.46 22.63
N ALA A 326 12.37 -20.23 23.92
CA ALA A 326 11.39 -19.78 24.89
C ALA A 326 10.79 -18.41 24.53
N GLY A 327 11.64 -17.48 24.10
CA GLY A 327 11.21 -16.19 23.56
C GLY A 327 10.24 -16.35 22.39
N GLN A 328 10.49 -17.26 21.45
CA GLN A 328 9.59 -17.51 20.31
C GLN A 328 8.23 -18.09 20.70
N MET A 329 8.19 -18.94 21.73
CA MET A 329 6.95 -19.51 22.26
C MET A 329 6.00 -18.42 22.79
N ILE A 330 6.54 -17.35 23.39
CA ILE A 330 5.77 -16.23 23.95
C ILE A 330 5.58 -15.11 22.91
N GLY A 331 6.62 -14.84 22.12
CA GLY A 331 6.70 -13.73 21.17
C GLY A 331 5.76 -13.87 19.98
N ARG A 332 5.67 -15.07 19.38
CA ARG A 332 4.79 -15.30 18.20
C ARG A 332 3.31 -15.01 18.51
N PRO A 333 2.71 -15.50 19.63
CA PRO A 333 1.39 -15.07 20.07
C PRO A 333 1.27 -13.56 20.30
N LEU A 334 2.26 -12.92 20.93
CA LEU A 334 2.22 -11.47 21.21
C LEU A 334 2.30 -10.63 19.92
N CYS A 335 3.15 -11.03 18.96
CA CYS A 335 3.21 -10.41 17.64
C CYS A 335 1.86 -10.58 16.92
N GLY A 336 1.30 -11.78 16.91
CA GLY A 336 -0.03 -12.04 16.37
C GLY A 336 -1.12 -11.18 17.02
N LEU A 337 -1.06 -10.99 18.34
CA LEU A 337 -1.98 -10.12 19.07
C LEU A 337 -1.82 -8.64 18.68
N SER A 338 -0.59 -8.12 18.63
CA SER A 338 -0.34 -6.73 18.23
C SER A 338 -0.80 -6.47 16.79
N LEU A 339 -0.59 -7.42 15.88
CA LEU A 339 -1.06 -7.34 14.48
C LEU A 339 -2.59 -7.21 14.38
N ASP A 340 -3.36 -7.91 15.22
CA ASP A 340 -4.82 -7.82 15.24
C ASP A 340 -5.35 -6.62 16.06
N ILE A 341 -4.54 -5.98 16.92
CA ILE A 341 -4.91 -4.77 17.71
C ILE A 341 -4.54 -3.47 16.99
N PHE A 342 -3.28 -3.32 16.58
CA PHE A 342 -2.73 -2.06 16.02
C PHE A 342 -2.70 -2.05 14.48
N GLY A 343 -3.20 -3.11 13.84
CA GLY A 343 -3.17 -3.30 12.39
C GLY A 343 -1.93 -4.06 11.93
N ARG A 344 -2.10 -4.89 10.90
CA ARG A 344 -1.11 -5.92 10.53
C ARG A 344 0.19 -5.32 9.99
N HIS A 345 0.05 -4.43 9.01
CA HIS A 345 1.16 -3.73 8.35
C HIS A 345 2.02 -2.88 9.32
N PRO A 346 1.46 -1.90 10.08
CA PRO A 346 2.26 -1.10 11.01
C PRO A 346 2.90 -1.94 12.11
N SER A 347 2.19 -2.95 12.65
CA SER A 347 2.76 -3.83 13.67
C SER A 347 3.97 -4.61 13.17
N VAL A 348 3.92 -5.19 11.97
CA VAL A 348 5.07 -5.88 11.37
C VAL A 348 6.24 -4.91 11.18
N ILE A 349 5.98 -3.71 10.68
CA ILE A 349 7.00 -2.67 10.50
C ILE A 349 7.68 -2.33 11.83
N THR A 350 6.91 -2.01 12.87
CA THR A 350 7.44 -1.67 14.19
C THR A 350 8.23 -2.82 14.79
N ILE A 351 7.71 -4.05 14.75
CA ILE A 351 8.39 -5.22 15.32
C ILE A 351 9.70 -5.52 14.57
N GLN A 352 9.72 -5.42 13.24
CA GLN A 352 10.93 -5.64 12.45
C GLN A 352 11.98 -4.54 12.68
N ILE A 353 11.58 -3.27 12.80
CA ILE A 353 12.51 -2.19 13.19
C ILE A 353 13.09 -2.45 14.58
N LEU A 354 12.28 -2.83 15.57
CA LEU A 354 12.74 -3.18 16.91
C LEU A 354 13.67 -4.41 16.91
N ALA A 355 13.36 -5.44 16.11
CA ALA A 355 14.25 -6.59 15.91
C ALA A 355 15.60 -6.13 15.34
N GLY A 356 15.60 -5.29 14.29
CA GLY A 356 16.82 -4.71 13.72
C GLY A 356 17.64 -3.92 14.74
N ILE A 357 17.00 -3.04 15.52
CA ILE A 357 17.63 -2.26 16.59
C ILE A 357 18.30 -3.19 17.62
N THR A 358 17.68 -4.30 18.01
CA THR A 358 18.28 -5.22 19.00
C THR A 358 19.59 -5.88 18.51
N CYS A 359 19.76 -6.07 17.20
CA CYS A 359 21.04 -6.51 16.63
C CYS A 359 22.15 -5.47 16.87
N PHE A 360 21.86 -4.18 16.71
CA PHE A 360 22.82 -3.11 16.96
C PHE A 360 23.01 -2.80 18.46
N ALA A 361 21.95 -2.86 19.26
CA ALA A 361 21.97 -2.49 20.67
C ALA A 361 22.52 -3.58 21.60
N PHE A 362 22.26 -4.86 21.30
CA PHE A 362 22.66 -5.97 22.17
C PHE A 362 23.68 -6.93 21.52
N TRP A 363 23.54 -7.28 20.24
CA TRP A 363 24.44 -8.26 19.62
C TRP A 363 25.78 -7.67 19.20
N LEU A 364 25.78 -6.52 18.51
CA LEU A 364 27.00 -5.86 18.03
C LEU A 364 28.00 -5.52 19.17
N PRO A 365 27.57 -4.91 20.30
CA PRO A 365 28.44 -4.68 21.46
C PRO A 365 28.62 -5.90 22.38
N ALA A 366 28.08 -7.09 22.05
CA ALA A 366 28.16 -8.25 22.92
C ALA A 366 29.61 -8.67 23.18
N ARG A 367 30.06 -8.48 24.43
CA ARG A 367 31.34 -8.98 24.96
C ARG A 367 31.17 -9.85 26.22
N SER A 368 29.92 -10.14 26.60
CA SER A 368 29.58 -10.95 27.77
C SER A 368 28.39 -11.88 27.50
N PHE A 369 28.29 -12.97 28.27
CA PHE A 369 27.15 -13.88 28.21
C PHE A 369 25.82 -13.18 28.53
N GLY A 370 25.82 -12.22 29.47
CA GLY A 370 24.61 -11.48 29.86
C GLY A 370 24.00 -10.65 28.73
N LEU A 371 24.82 -9.98 27.91
CA LEU A 371 24.29 -9.21 26.78
C LEU A 371 23.76 -10.11 25.65
N LEU A 372 24.35 -11.29 25.47
CA LEU A 372 23.80 -12.31 24.58
C LEU A 372 22.49 -12.91 25.09
N VAL A 373 22.30 -13.06 26.41
CA VAL A 373 21.00 -13.45 27.00
C VAL A 373 19.95 -12.39 26.70
N ALA A 374 20.26 -11.09 26.87
CA ALA A 374 19.35 -10.00 26.52
C ALA A 374 18.95 -10.05 25.04
N PHE A 375 19.93 -10.18 24.13
CA PHE A 375 19.69 -10.35 22.70
C PHE A 375 18.84 -11.58 22.37
N ALA A 376 19.12 -12.74 22.99
CA ALA A 376 18.37 -13.98 22.78
C ALA A 376 16.90 -13.84 23.20
N ILE A 377 16.62 -13.14 24.30
CA ILE A 377 15.25 -12.82 24.73
C ILE A 377 14.56 -11.92 23.70
N THR A 378 15.17 -10.79 23.32
CA THR A 378 14.52 -9.82 22.43
C THR A 378 14.32 -10.36 21.00
N GLN A 379 15.30 -11.11 20.47
CA GLN A 379 15.13 -11.78 19.16
C GLN A 379 14.17 -12.96 19.21
N GLY A 380 14.14 -13.71 20.32
CA GLY A 380 13.12 -14.73 20.53
C GLY A 380 11.72 -14.12 20.45
N LEU A 381 11.51 -12.97 21.11
CA LEU A 381 10.23 -12.27 21.11
C LEU A 381 9.85 -11.68 19.73
N LEU A 382 10.79 -11.03 19.03
CA LEU A 382 10.48 -10.17 17.87
C LEU A 382 10.80 -10.79 16.50
N GLY A 383 11.91 -11.54 16.39
CA GLY A 383 12.47 -11.97 15.10
C GLY A 383 11.61 -13.00 14.34
N GLY A 384 10.68 -13.67 15.03
CA GLY A 384 9.80 -14.70 14.45
C GLY A 384 8.56 -14.18 13.71
N THR A 385 8.41 -12.85 13.53
CA THR A 385 7.17 -12.19 13.10
C THR A 385 6.58 -12.72 11.80
N VAL A 386 7.43 -13.00 10.80
CA VAL A 386 7.02 -13.54 9.48
C VAL A 386 6.12 -14.78 9.57
N TRP A 387 6.33 -15.65 10.55
CA TRP A 387 5.54 -16.87 10.76
C TRP A 387 4.12 -16.61 11.30
N SER A 388 3.91 -15.43 11.89
CA SER A 388 2.62 -15.00 12.45
C SER A 388 1.88 -14.04 11.51
N SER A 389 2.61 -13.39 10.59
CA SER A 389 2.10 -12.30 9.75
C SER A 389 1.89 -12.65 8.27
N VAL A 390 2.63 -13.59 7.69
CA VAL A 390 2.57 -13.83 6.24
C VAL A 390 1.18 -14.27 5.77
N ALA A 391 0.59 -15.30 6.39
CA ALA A 391 -0.73 -15.80 5.99
C ALA A 391 -1.85 -14.74 6.08
N PRO A 392 -1.99 -13.93 7.15
CA PRO A 392 -3.00 -12.88 7.19
C PRO A 392 -2.70 -11.70 6.27
N ILE A 393 -1.44 -11.27 6.08
CA ILE A 393 -1.10 -10.18 5.15
C ILE A 393 -1.33 -10.63 3.70
N SER A 394 -0.87 -11.83 3.32
CA SER A 394 -1.19 -12.40 2.00
C SER A 394 -2.70 -12.51 1.77
N ALA A 395 -3.49 -12.80 2.81
CA ALA A 395 -4.95 -12.88 2.71
C ALA A 395 -5.62 -11.52 2.49
N GLU A 396 -5.06 -10.44 3.04
CA GLU A 396 -5.50 -9.06 2.75
C GLU A 396 -5.17 -8.66 1.30
N VAL A 397 -3.98 -9.01 0.81
CA VAL A 397 -3.50 -8.59 -0.52
C VAL A 397 -4.10 -9.39 -1.68
N VAL A 398 -4.31 -10.71 -1.52
CA VAL A 398 -4.76 -11.59 -2.63
C VAL A 398 -6.15 -12.23 -2.43
N GLY A 399 -6.75 -12.05 -1.25
CA GLY A 399 -8.01 -12.69 -0.87
C GLY A 399 -7.87 -14.18 -0.50
N ILE A 400 -8.75 -14.65 0.38
CA ILE A 400 -8.73 -16.02 0.94
C ILE A 400 -8.82 -17.11 -0.16
N ARG A 401 -9.51 -16.82 -1.27
CA ARG A 401 -9.75 -17.78 -2.36
C ARG A 401 -8.49 -18.20 -3.12
N ASP A 402 -7.56 -17.26 -3.32
CA ASP A 402 -6.34 -17.49 -4.09
C ASP A 402 -5.08 -17.49 -3.18
N LEU A 403 -5.25 -17.25 -1.88
CA LEU A 403 -4.25 -17.36 -0.81
C LEU A 403 -3.35 -18.61 -0.89
N PRO A 404 -3.84 -19.85 -1.14
CA PRO A 404 -2.96 -21.02 -1.23
C PRO A 404 -1.98 -20.97 -2.43
N SER A 405 -2.35 -20.26 -3.50
CA SER A 405 -1.49 -20.07 -4.68
C SER A 405 -0.45 -18.98 -4.41
N ALA A 406 -0.88 -17.86 -3.83
CA ALA A 406 0.02 -16.77 -3.43
C ALA A 406 1.04 -17.20 -2.37
N LEU A 407 0.61 -17.97 -1.35
CA LEU A 407 1.53 -18.56 -0.37
C LEU A 407 2.50 -19.54 -1.02
N ALA A 408 2.11 -20.33 -2.03
CA ALA A 408 3.05 -21.17 -2.76
C ALA A 408 4.11 -20.36 -3.52
N VAL A 409 3.75 -19.22 -4.12
CA VAL A 409 4.72 -18.27 -4.70
C VAL A 409 5.65 -17.70 -3.61
N PHE A 410 5.12 -17.35 -2.44
CA PHE A 410 5.90 -16.87 -1.31
C PHE A 410 6.92 -17.92 -0.83
N TRP A 411 6.49 -19.17 -0.59
CA TRP A 411 7.39 -20.23 -0.13
C TRP A 411 8.49 -20.52 -1.17
N LEU A 412 8.18 -20.54 -2.47
CA LEU A 412 9.21 -20.64 -3.52
C LEU A 412 10.21 -19.48 -3.46
N ALA A 413 9.76 -18.25 -3.26
CA ALA A 413 10.65 -17.10 -3.06
C ALA A 413 11.50 -17.23 -1.76
N MET A 414 11.03 -17.95 -0.74
CA MET A 414 11.76 -18.20 0.51
C MET A 414 12.86 -19.29 0.38
N VAL A 415 12.93 -20.04 -0.72
CA VAL A 415 13.98 -21.05 -0.94
C VAL A 415 15.37 -20.40 -0.96
N PHE A 416 15.53 -19.29 -1.67
CA PHE A 416 16.80 -18.56 -1.73
C PHE A 416 17.26 -18.00 -0.36
N PRO A 417 16.48 -17.18 0.37
CA PRO A 417 16.91 -16.61 1.64
C PRO A 417 17.16 -17.66 2.72
N SER A 418 16.39 -18.77 2.74
CA SER A 418 16.62 -19.87 3.69
C SER A 418 17.89 -20.68 3.38
N GLN A 419 18.21 -20.90 2.10
CA GLN A 419 19.41 -21.63 1.69
C GLN A 419 20.69 -20.79 1.80
N PHE A 420 20.64 -19.50 1.43
CA PHE A 420 21.83 -18.66 1.26
C PHE A 420 22.05 -17.62 2.36
N GLY A 421 21.07 -17.31 3.21
CA GLY A 421 21.21 -16.32 4.28
C GLY A 421 22.40 -16.59 5.23
N GLN A 422 22.50 -17.83 5.74
CA GLN A 422 23.62 -18.22 6.62
C GLN A 422 24.97 -18.33 5.87
N PRO A 423 25.06 -18.92 4.65
CA PRO A 423 26.27 -18.83 3.83
C PRO A 423 26.78 -17.41 3.57
N ILE A 424 25.89 -16.45 3.30
CA ILE A 424 26.25 -15.02 3.14
C ILE A 424 26.84 -14.48 4.44
N ALA A 425 26.20 -14.73 5.58
CA ALA A 425 26.73 -14.34 6.89
C ALA A 425 28.13 -14.93 7.18
N VAL A 426 28.38 -16.18 6.81
CA VAL A 426 29.69 -16.83 6.95
C VAL A 426 30.73 -16.23 5.98
N ALA A 427 30.35 -15.89 4.76
CA ALA A 427 31.23 -15.20 3.82
C ALA A 427 31.65 -13.81 4.35
N LEU A 428 30.74 -13.06 4.96
CA LEU A 428 31.04 -11.77 5.61
C LEU A 428 31.98 -11.93 6.83
N ILE A 429 31.82 -13.01 7.61
CA ILE A 429 32.73 -13.36 8.71
C ILE A 429 34.14 -13.67 8.18
N ASN A 430 34.25 -14.51 7.14
CA ASN A 430 35.55 -14.83 6.54
C ASN A 430 36.21 -13.59 5.92
N TYR A 431 35.47 -12.76 5.17
CA TYR A 431 35.98 -11.48 4.68
C TYR A 431 36.51 -10.59 5.83
N SER A 432 35.77 -10.48 6.93
CA SER A 432 36.20 -9.70 8.09
C SER A 432 37.42 -10.29 8.81
N ARG A 433 37.70 -11.59 8.69
CA ARG A 433 38.91 -12.23 9.20
C ARG A 433 40.09 -12.02 8.25
N ASP A 434 39.90 -12.42 7.00
CA ASP A 434 40.97 -12.68 6.06
C ASP A 434 41.43 -11.42 5.33
N HIS A 435 40.52 -10.45 5.13
CA HIS A 435 40.80 -9.18 4.43
C HIS A 435 40.89 -7.99 5.38
N LEU A 436 40.15 -8.00 6.51
CA LEU A 436 40.17 -6.92 7.51
C LEU A 436 40.95 -7.26 8.78
N GLY A 437 41.55 -8.45 8.85
CA GLY A 437 42.41 -8.88 9.97
C GLY A 437 41.72 -9.06 11.33
N ARG A 438 40.38 -8.96 11.41
CA ARG A 438 39.65 -8.96 12.69
C ARG A 438 39.58 -10.35 13.31
N ARG A 439 39.72 -10.43 14.64
CA ARG A 439 39.74 -11.68 15.41
C ARG A 439 38.62 -11.72 16.47
N GLY A 440 38.29 -12.93 16.93
CA GLY A 440 37.28 -13.14 17.98
C GLY A 440 35.89 -12.60 17.59
N ALA A 441 35.26 -11.87 18.50
CA ALA A 441 33.95 -11.27 18.28
C ALA A 441 33.93 -10.23 17.14
N ASP A 442 35.03 -9.51 16.92
CA ASP A 442 35.07 -8.41 15.95
C ASP A 442 34.99 -8.91 14.50
N THR A 443 35.31 -10.19 14.26
CA THR A 443 35.11 -10.89 12.98
C THR A 443 33.62 -10.95 12.57
N TYR A 444 32.68 -10.85 13.52
CA TYR A 444 31.24 -10.97 13.24
C TYR A 444 30.54 -9.63 12.97
N LEU A 445 31.19 -8.49 13.21
CA LEU A 445 30.53 -7.16 13.20
C LEU A 445 29.79 -6.86 11.88
N ILE A 446 30.37 -7.22 10.74
CA ILE A 446 29.75 -6.99 9.41
C ILE A 446 28.53 -7.88 9.22
N SER A 447 28.59 -9.12 9.68
CA SER A 447 27.48 -10.09 9.59
C SER A 447 26.31 -9.68 10.50
N ILE A 448 26.60 -9.18 11.71
CA ILE A 448 25.60 -8.63 12.63
C ILE A 448 24.96 -7.36 12.06
N GLY A 449 25.77 -6.44 11.49
CA GLY A 449 25.27 -5.23 10.84
C GLY A 449 24.40 -5.53 9.62
N PHE A 450 24.78 -6.52 8.80
CA PHE A 450 23.97 -7.02 7.69
C PHE A 450 22.63 -7.59 8.17
N CYS A 451 22.63 -8.44 9.21
CA CYS A 451 21.41 -8.97 9.82
C CYS A 451 20.47 -7.84 10.30
N GLY A 452 21.00 -6.85 11.02
CA GLY A 452 20.23 -5.68 11.47
C GLY A 452 19.67 -4.84 10.32
N ALA A 453 20.44 -4.64 9.25
CA ALA A 453 19.98 -3.91 8.06
C ALA A 453 18.88 -4.65 7.28
N CYS A 454 18.95 -5.99 7.21
CA CYS A 454 17.89 -6.80 6.59
C CYS A 454 16.56 -6.70 7.35
N PHE A 455 16.57 -6.61 8.69
CA PHE A 455 15.35 -6.34 9.46
C PHE A 455 14.72 -4.97 9.13
N VAL A 456 15.54 -3.95 8.84
CA VAL A 456 15.06 -2.56 8.60
C VAL A 456 14.59 -2.33 7.15
N ARG A 457 15.20 -2.95 6.14
CA ARG A 457 14.91 -2.67 4.71
C ARG A 457 13.58 -3.22 4.17
N SER A 458 12.67 -3.66 5.05
CA SER A 458 11.39 -4.28 4.69
C SER A 458 10.26 -3.29 4.30
N LEU A 459 10.59 -2.05 3.92
CA LEU A 459 9.64 -0.93 3.86
C LEU A 459 9.22 -0.57 2.42
N GLY A 460 7.91 -0.58 2.17
CA GLY A 460 7.29 -0.09 0.93
C GLY A 460 5.86 -0.61 0.75
N THR A 461 4.88 0.07 1.33
CA THR A 461 3.44 -0.28 1.21
C THR A 461 2.54 0.94 1.26
N ASN A 462 1.57 0.99 0.34
CA ASN A 462 0.54 2.02 0.20
C ASN A 462 -0.52 1.92 1.31
N VAL A 463 -0.20 2.35 2.52
CA VAL A 463 -1.11 2.22 3.68
C VAL A 463 -1.48 3.57 4.26
N TYR A 464 -2.65 3.67 4.88
CA TYR A 464 -3.06 4.88 5.61
C TYR A 464 -2.05 5.26 6.71
N CYS A 465 -1.49 6.47 6.61
CA CYS A 465 -0.37 6.95 7.43
C CYS A 465 -0.75 7.77 8.68
N GLY A 466 -2.03 8.01 8.97
CA GLY A 466 -2.48 8.71 10.20
C GLY A 466 -2.89 10.18 10.06
N GLY A 467 -3.10 10.71 8.85
CA GLY A 467 -3.60 12.08 8.65
C GLY A 467 -5.09 12.24 9.01
N THR A 468 -5.42 13.25 9.83
CA THR A 468 -6.78 13.47 10.39
C THR A 468 -7.25 14.91 10.23
N PHE A 469 -8.56 15.16 10.32
CA PHE A 469 -9.14 16.52 10.30
C PHE A 469 -8.58 17.39 11.43
N GLN A 470 -8.44 16.84 12.64
CA GLN A 470 -7.83 17.54 13.78
C GLN A 470 -6.34 17.86 13.53
N GLY A 471 -5.64 17.01 12.78
CA GLY A 471 -4.29 17.29 12.29
C GLY A 471 -4.23 18.53 11.39
N ILE A 472 -5.20 18.69 10.47
CA ILE A 472 -5.33 19.88 9.62
C ILE A 472 -5.59 21.12 10.48
N ILE A 473 -6.55 21.06 11.42
CA ILE A 473 -6.85 22.17 12.35
C ILE A 473 -5.58 22.64 13.08
N SER A 474 -4.75 21.71 13.55
CA SER A 474 -3.48 22.01 14.24
C SER A 474 -2.40 22.66 13.37
N ARG A 475 -2.61 22.74 12.05
CA ARG A 475 -1.66 23.27 11.06
C ARG A 475 -2.24 24.36 10.15
N LEU A 476 -3.43 24.89 10.44
CA LEU A 476 -4.02 25.98 9.65
C LEU A 476 -3.11 27.22 9.57
N ASP A 477 -2.36 27.53 10.63
CA ASP A 477 -1.38 28.64 10.63
C ASP A 477 -0.31 28.48 9.53
N TYR A 478 0.17 27.25 9.27
CA TYR A 478 1.16 26.98 8.23
C TYR A 478 0.60 27.26 6.83
N ILE A 479 -0.67 26.93 6.60
CA ILE A 479 -1.35 27.16 5.32
C ILE A 479 -1.67 28.65 5.15
N GLN A 480 -2.28 29.26 6.16
CA GLN A 480 -2.69 30.67 6.14
C GLN A 480 -1.49 31.62 6.04
N ASN A 481 -0.35 31.28 6.62
CA ASN A 481 0.88 32.07 6.51
C ASN A 481 1.51 32.05 5.10
N MET A 482 1.10 31.14 4.21
CA MET A 482 1.41 31.22 2.76
C MET A 482 0.42 32.11 1.97
N GLY A 483 -0.58 32.70 2.63
CA GLY A 483 -1.57 33.57 2.01
C GLY A 483 -2.77 32.84 1.38
N PHE A 484 -2.86 31.50 1.53
CA PHE A 484 -4.03 30.75 1.07
C PHE A 484 -5.28 31.09 1.88
N ASP A 485 -6.40 31.14 1.18
CA ASP A 485 -7.75 31.46 1.66
C ASP A 485 -8.73 30.29 1.51
N ALA A 486 -8.28 29.14 1.01
CA ALA A 486 -9.08 27.91 0.93
C ALA A 486 -8.20 26.67 1.13
N ILE A 487 -8.83 25.55 1.52
CA ILE A 487 -8.23 24.21 1.40
C ILE A 487 -9.16 23.28 0.63
N TRP A 488 -8.60 22.41 -0.21
CA TRP A 488 -9.28 21.27 -0.81
C TRP A 488 -8.80 19.99 -0.11
N ILE A 489 -9.75 19.21 0.43
CA ILE A 489 -9.48 17.92 1.10
C ILE A 489 -10.08 16.75 0.34
N SER A 490 -9.42 15.59 0.40
CA SER A 490 -9.84 14.31 -0.20
C SER A 490 -11.24 13.85 0.26
N PRO A 491 -11.89 12.90 -0.45
CA PRO A 491 -13.27 12.55 -0.16
C PRO A 491 -13.49 12.03 1.26
N VAL A 492 -14.43 12.66 1.97
CA VAL A 492 -14.63 12.47 3.42
C VAL A 492 -15.49 11.26 3.78
N VAL A 493 -16.15 10.65 2.79
CA VAL A 493 -17.12 9.56 2.99
C VAL A 493 -16.46 8.23 3.34
N SER A 494 -17.20 7.38 4.05
CA SER A 494 -16.76 6.06 4.49
C SER A 494 -16.31 5.21 3.30
N ASN A 495 -15.12 4.64 3.42
CA ASN A 495 -14.42 3.93 2.36
C ASN A 495 -14.40 2.42 2.60
N VAL A 496 -14.09 1.66 1.55
CA VAL A 496 -13.85 0.22 1.70
C VAL A 496 -12.76 -0.04 2.75
N ASP A 497 -12.95 -1.11 3.53
CA ASP A 497 -12.00 -1.57 4.55
C ASP A 497 -10.75 -2.20 3.92
N SER A 498 -9.94 -1.34 3.30
CA SER A 498 -8.66 -1.63 2.67
C SER A 498 -7.59 -0.70 3.26
N PRO A 499 -6.34 -1.17 3.46
CA PRO A 499 -5.25 -0.29 3.87
C PRO A 499 -4.88 0.73 2.79
N ASN A 500 -5.10 0.39 1.52
CA ASN A 500 -4.80 1.22 0.35
C ASN A 500 -5.82 2.35 0.13
N ALA A 501 -7.01 2.25 0.71
CA ALA A 501 -8.11 3.22 0.60
C ALA A 501 -7.87 4.56 1.36
N TYR A 502 -6.62 4.98 1.52
CA TYR A 502 -6.25 6.19 2.26
C TYR A 502 -6.61 7.48 1.50
N HIS A 503 -6.75 7.40 0.19
CA HIS A 503 -7.02 8.51 -0.73
C HIS A 503 -8.51 8.91 -0.81
N GLY A 504 -9.44 8.12 -0.24
CA GLY A 504 -10.87 8.47 -0.15
C GLY A 504 -11.73 8.16 -1.38
N TYR A 505 -11.15 7.88 -2.55
CA TYR A 505 -11.92 7.65 -3.78
C TYR A 505 -12.75 6.35 -3.83
N TRP A 506 -12.50 5.32 -3.00
CA TRP A 506 -13.24 4.04 -3.04
C TRP A 506 -14.43 4.00 -2.05
N ALA A 507 -15.35 4.95 -2.18
CA ALA A 507 -16.49 5.14 -1.28
C ALA A 507 -17.36 3.88 -1.14
N GLN A 508 -17.70 3.50 0.10
CA GLN A 508 -18.60 2.37 0.40
C GLN A 508 -19.93 2.82 1.00
N ASP A 509 -19.92 3.86 1.84
CA ASP A 509 -21.15 4.46 2.40
C ASP A 509 -21.01 5.99 2.36
N LEU A 510 -21.87 6.62 1.55
CA LEU A 510 -21.90 8.05 1.31
C LEU A 510 -22.42 8.86 2.52
N TYR A 511 -23.17 8.23 3.43
CA TYR A 511 -23.81 8.91 4.57
C TYR A 511 -22.97 8.86 5.85
N SER A 512 -21.97 7.97 5.91
CA SER A 512 -20.99 7.91 7.00
C SER A 512 -19.69 8.63 6.64
N ILE A 513 -19.01 9.21 7.63
CA ILE A 513 -17.67 9.78 7.48
C ILE A 513 -16.61 8.68 7.66
N ASN A 514 -15.49 8.79 6.92
CA ASN A 514 -14.36 7.90 7.03
C ASN A 514 -13.71 7.99 8.43
N SER A 515 -13.99 6.99 9.26
CA SER A 515 -13.50 6.89 10.65
C SER A 515 -11.97 6.94 10.80
N LYS A 516 -11.19 6.74 9.73
CA LYS A 516 -9.73 6.94 9.73
C LYS A 516 -9.37 8.42 9.87
N PHE A 517 -10.11 9.33 9.23
CA PHE A 517 -9.82 10.77 9.23
C PHE A 517 -10.34 11.48 10.49
N GLY A 518 -11.36 10.93 11.14
CA GLY A 518 -11.98 11.46 12.35
C GLY A 518 -13.49 11.18 12.38
N THR A 519 -14.20 11.96 13.18
CA THR A 519 -15.66 11.92 13.32
C THR A 519 -16.35 13.01 12.52
N THR A 520 -17.68 12.89 12.38
CA THR A 520 -18.58 13.96 11.92
C THR A 520 -18.38 15.28 12.68
N ALA A 521 -18.06 15.24 13.97
CA ALA A 521 -17.81 16.44 14.77
C ALA A 521 -16.46 17.11 14.39
N ASP A 522 -15.42 16.31 14.13
CA ASP A 522 -14.10 16.82 13.74
C ASP A 522 -14.12 17.49 12.36
N LEU A 523 -14.92 16.98 11.42
CA LEU A 523 -15.11 17.63 10.11
C LEU A 523 -15.85 18.98 10.24
N LYS A 524 -16.88 19.07 11.09
CA LYS A 524 -17.54 20.35 11.40
C LYS A 524 -16.60 21.31 12.13
N ALA A 525 -15.76 20.81 13.03
CA ALA A 525 -14.74 21.61 13.70
C ALA A 525 -13.70 22.16 12.72
N LEU A 526 -13.33 21.41 11.68
CA LEU A 526 -12.45 21.87 10.61
C LEU A 526 -13.09 23.00 9.80
N SER A 527 -14.34 22.84 9.36
CA SER A 527 -15.10 23.90 8.67
C SER A 527 -15.18 25.17 9.52
N ASN A 528 -15.65 25.07 10.78
CA ASN A 528 -15.71 26.19 11.71
C ASN A 528 -14.35 26.88 11.94
N ALA A 529 -13.26 26.11 12.01
CA ALA A 529 -11.90 26.65 12.21
C ALA A 529 -11.35 27.37 10.97
N LEU A 530 -11.80 27.00 9.76
CA LEU A 530 -11.51 27.71 8.51
C LEU A 530 -12.33 29.00 8.44
N HIS A 531 -13.66 28.94 8.67
CA HIS A 531 -14.52 30.12 8.63
C HIS A 531 -14.14 31.18 9.68
N ALA A 532 -13.75 30.76 10.88
CA ALA A 532 -13.22 31.66 11.92
C ALA A 532 -11.92 32.40 11.50
N ARG A 533 -11.24 31.94 10.45
CA ARG A 533 -10.03 32.53 9.85
C ARG A 533 -10.30 33.28 8.55
N GLY A 534 -11.56 33.34 8.09
CA GLY A 534 -11.91 33.84 6.77
C GLY A 534 -11.36 32.95 5.64
N MET A 535 -11.32 31.63 5.86
CA MET A 535 -10.90 30.63 4.89
C MET A 535 -12.06 29.71 4.50
N TYR A 536 -12.01 29.17 3.28
CA TYR A 536 -13.03 28.29 2.71
C TYR A 536 -12.64 26.80 2.76
N LEU A 537 -13.64 25.92 2.88
CA LEU A 537 -13.52 24.47 2.82
C LEU A 537 -14.06 23.93 1.48
N MET A 538 -13.18 23.39 0.64
CA MET A 538 -13.54 22.60 -0.53
C MET A 538 -13.43 21.10 -0.24
N ILE A 539 -14.48 20.34 -0.56
CA ILE A 539 -14.52 18.89 -0.36
C ILE A 539 -14.51 18.16 -1.71
N ASP A 540 -13.69 17.14 -1.82
CA ASP A 540 -13.65 16.24 -2.97
C ASP A 540 -14.82 15.24 -2.95
N VAL A 541 -15.43 15.00 -4.11
CA VAL A 541 -16.67 14.23 -4.25
C VAL A 541 -16.61 13.32 -5.48
N VAL A 542 -16.84 12.03 -5.25
CA VAL A 542 -17.01 11.01 -6.30
C VAL A 542 -18.50 10.74 -6.51
N ALA A 543 -19.01 11.01 -7.71
CA ALA A 543 -20.38 10.67 -8.11
C ALA A 543 -20.46 9.53 -9.15
N ASN A 544 -19.35 9.17 -9.80
CA ASN A 544 -19.32 8.16 -10.85
C ASN A 544 -19.46 6.72 -10.32
N HIS A 545 -18.76 6.41 -9.22
CA HIS A 545 -18.47 5.03 -8.84
C HIS A 545 -18.38 4.83 -7.33
N MET A 546 -18.51 3.57 -6.91
CA MET A 546 -18.25 3.13 -5.53
C MET A 546 -16.93 2.33 -5.45
N GLY A 547 -16.49 2.00 -4.25
CA GLY A 547 -15.40 1.05 -4.01
C GLY A 547 -15.88 -0.42 -4.09
N VAL A 548 -15.03 -1.30 -4.62
CA VAL A 548 -15.36 -2.73 -4.73
C VAL A 548 -15.39 -3.41 -3.36
N GLN A 549 -16.50 -4.09 -3.06
CA GLN A 549 -16.53 -5.14 -2.05
C GLN A 549 -16.30 -6.50 -2.72
N ASN A 550 -15.52 -7.39 -2.07
CA ASN A 550 -15.10 -8.69 -2.61
C ASN A 550 -16.23 -9.74 -2.80
N ASN A 551 -17.49 -9.35 -2.94
CA ASN A 551 -18.62 -10.26 -3.13
C ASN A 551 -19.29 -10.07 -4.51
N VAL A 552 -19.30 -11.14 -5.32
CA VAL A 552 -19.63 -11.10 -6.75
C VAL A 552 -21.13 -10.88 -7.01
N GLU A 553 -21.99 -11.14 -6.01
CA GLU A 553 -23.46 -11.06 -6.11
C GLU A 553 -24.01 -9.65 -6.40
N GLN A 554 -23.20 -8.58 -6.25
CA GLN A 554 -23.60 -7.19 -6.52
C GLN A 554 -22.92 -6.56 -7.75
N CYS A 555 -22.21 -7.34 -8.58
CA CYS A 555 -21.56 -6.84 -9.80
C CYS A 555 -22.29 -7.29 -11.08
N ARG A 556 -22.31 -6.44 -12.11
CA ARG A 556 -22.69 -6.87 -13.47
C ARG A 556 -21.71 -7.93 -13.99
N LEU A 557 -22.22 -9.00 -14.57
CA LEU A 557 -21.45 -9.94 -15.38
C LEU A 557 -20.91 -9.24 -16.64
N GLY A 558 -19.62 -8.90 -16.69
CA GLY A 558 -19.02 -8.44 -17.96
C GLY A 558 -17.63 -7.78 -17.91
N SER A 559 -17.26 -7.07 -16.84
CA SER A 559 -15.97 -6.36 -16.76
C SER A 559 -14.92 -7.12 -15.95
N ASN A 560 -13.63 -6.90 -16.26
CA ASN A 560 -12.51 -7.62 -15.66
C ASN A 560 -12.38 -7.30 -14.16
N GLN A 561 -12.84 -8.24 -13.33
CA GLN A 561 -13.09 -8.07 -11.91
C GLN A 561 -11.82 -8.17 -11.03
N GLN A 562 -10.82 -7.33 -11.34
CA GLN A 562 -9.55 -7.23 -10.60
C GLN A 562 -9.43 -5.89 -9.86
N ASP A 563 -9.98 -4.79 -10.43
CA ASP A 563 -9.95 -3.42 -9.87
C ASP A 563 -11.30 -2.66 -10.02
N GLY A 564 -12.38 -3.38 -10.32
CA GLY A 564 -13.58 -2.82 -10.99
C GLY A 564 -14.54 -1.96 -10.15
N LEU A 565 -14.16 -0.71 -9.87
CA LEU A 565 -14.99 0.36 -9.29
C LEU A 565 -16.45 0.30 -9.82
N PRO A 566 -17.47 -0.07 -9.01
CA PRO A 566 -18.82 -0.22 -9.53
C PRO A 566 -19.43 1.12 -9.93
N GLU A 567 -19.59 1.32 -11.23
CA GLU A 567 -20.20 2.52 -11.81
C GLU A 567 -21.68 2.61 -11.43
N LEU A 568 -22.08 3.78 -10.89
CA LEU A 568 -23.47 4.07 -10.58
C LEU A 568 -24.22 4.35 -11.89
N ASN A 569 -25.42 3.78 -12.04
CA ASN A 569 -26.25 4.05 -13.21
C ASN A 569 -26.87 5.46 -13.12
N THR A 570 -26.10 6.47 -13.53
CA THR A 570 -26.49 7.89 -13.53
C THR A 570 -27.57 8.22 -14.57
N GLU A 571 -28.02 7.28 -15.40
CA GLU A 571 -29.24 7.41 -16.23
C GLU A 571 -30.53 7.14 -15.43
N ASN A 572 -30.44 6.40 -14.31
CA ASN A 572 -31.59 6.08 -13.48
C ASN A 572 -31.95 7.28 -12.56
N SER A 573 -33.16 7.81 -12.70
CA SER A 573 -33.66 8.94 -11.91
C SER A 573 -33.61 8.72 -10.39
N TYR A 574 -33.73 7.48 -9.91
CA TYR A 574 -33.53 7.15 -8.49
C TYR A 574 -32.10 7.45 -8.02
N VAL A 575 -31.10 7.08 -8.85
CA VAL A 575 -29.67 7.32 -8.55
C VAL A 575 -29.36 8.82 -8.61
N VAL A 576 -29.87 9.52 -9.63
CA VAL A 576 -29.69 10.97 -9.78
C VAL A 576 -30.29 11.72 -8.57
N ASN A 577 -31.57 11.47 -8.25
CA ASN A 577 -32.23 12.12 -7.14
C ASN A 577 -31.56 11.79 -5.79
N GLY A 578 -31.04 10.56 -5.63
CA GLY A 578 -30.27 10.16 -4.46
C GLY A 578 -28.96 10.93 -4.31
N LEU A 579 -28.17 11.03 -5.38
CA LEU A 579 -26.89 11.75 -5.40
C LEU A 579 -27.09 13.26 -5.21
N ASN A 580 -28.09 13.87 -5.84
CA ASN A 580 -28.46 15.28 -5.64
C ASN A 580 -28.87 15.57 -4.19
N SER A 581 -29.73 14.71 -3.61
CA SER A 581 -30.15 14.85 -2.21
C SER A 581 -28.97 14.67 -1.25
N TRP A 582 -28.06 13.75 -1.58
CA TRP A 582 -26.85 13.50 -0.80
C TRP A 582 -25.88 14.69 -0.83
N VAL A 583 -25.54 15.25 -1.99
CA VAL A 583 -24.58 16.37 -2.08
C VAL A 583 -25.11 17.62 -1.37
N LYS A 584 -26.41 17.91 -1.51
CA LYS A 584 -27.12 18.96 -0.77
C LYS A 584 -27.03 18.75 0.74
N GLY A 585 -27.18 17.51 1.18
CA GLY A 585 -26.99 17.09 2.57
C GLY A 585 -25.53 17.22 3.03
N LEU A 586 -24.55 16.89 2.20
CA LEU A 586 -23.12 17.01 2.50
C LEU A 586 -22.75 18.48 2.75
N VAL A 587 -23.06 19.35 1.79
CA VAL A 587 -22.81 20.80 1.87
C VAL A 587 -23.52 21.40 3.09
N GLY A 588 -24.83 21.14 3.25
CA GLY A 588 -25.61 21.70 4.36
C GLY A 588 -25.21 21.19 5.75
N ASN A 589 -24.73 19.95 5.88
CA ASN A 589 -24.35 19.39 7.18
C ASN A 589 -22.94 19.81 7.65
N TYR A 590 -22.02 20.03 6.71
CA TYR A 590 -20.60 20.29 7.00
C TYR A 590 -20.13 21.70 6.64
N SER A 591 -21.02 22.53 6.09
CA SER A 591 -20.72 23.90 5.66
C SER A 591 -19.48 23.93 4.76
N ALA A 592 -19.53 23.16 3.67
CA ALA A 592 -18.55 23.24 2.60
C ALA A 592 -18.87 24.46 1.72
N ASP A 593 -17.84 25.17 1.26
CA ASP A 593 -17.96 26.41 0.47
C ASP A 593 -17.78 26.15 -1.04
N GLY A 594 -17.32 24.96 -1.40
CA GLY A 594 -17.18 24.49 -2.78
C GLY A 594 -16.88 23.00 -2.84
N LEU A 595 -16.95 22.42 -4.04
CA LEU A 595 -16.68 21.01 -4.29
C LEU A 595 -15.69 20.84 -5.43
N ARG A 596 -14.78 19.87 -5.29
CA ARG A 596 -14.07 19.29 -6.44
C ARG A 596 -14.77 18.00 -6.81
N LEU A 597 -15.11 17.86 -8.08
CA LEU A 597 -15.84 16.71 -8.61
C LEU A 597 -14.87 15.77 -9.31
N ASP A 598 -14.76 14.55 -8.82
CA ASP A 598 -13.91 13.48 -9.37
C ASP A 598 -14.52 12.86 -10.63
N THR A 599 -13.66 12.34 -11.52
CA THR A 599 -14.03 11.49 -12.66
C THR A 599 -15.15 12.05 -13.55
N VAL A 600 -15.26 13.38 -13.70
CA VAL A 600 -16.36 14.07 -14.40
C VAL A 600 -16.63 13.54 -15.81
N LYS A 601 -15.57 13.21 -16.55
CA LYS A 601 -15.65 12.70 -17.93
C LYS A 601 -16.29 11.32 -18.08
N HIS A 602 -16.47 10.58 -16.98
CA HIS A 602 -17.07 9.25 -16.95
C HIS A 602 -18.60 9.29 -16.75
N VAL A 603 -19.14 10.44 -16.32
CA VAL A 603 -20.58 10.66 -16.16
C VAL A 603 -21.12 11.54 -17.30
N ARG A 604 -22.33 11.23 -17.76
CA ARG A 604 -23.04 12.02 -18.78
C ARG A 604 -23.18 13.49 -18.39
N LYS A 605 -23.01 14.40 -19.34
CA LYS A 605 -22.91 15.86 -19.08
C LYS A 605 -24.13 16.44 -18.38
N ASP A 606 -25.33 15.99 -18.74
CA ASP A 606 -26.59 16.55 -18.24
C ASP A 606 -26.93 16.15 -16.79
N PHE A 607 -26.26 15.15 -16.22
CA PHE A 607 -26.29 14.87 -14.78
C PHE A 607 -25.76 16.07 -13.95
N TRP A 608 -24.67 16.69 -14.41
CA TRP A 608 -23.95 17.70 -13.64
C TRP A 608 -24.73 19.00 -13.43
N LEU A 609 -25.66 19.34 -14.33
CA LEU A 609 -26.54 20.50 -14.17
C LEU A 609 -27.35 20.45 -12.87
N GLY A 610 -28.02 19.33 -12.63
CA GLY A 610 -28.80 19.11 -11.41
C GLY A 610 -27.89 18.98 -10.19
N PHE A 611 -26.83 18.19 -10.31
CA PHE A 611 -25.90 17.94 -9.21
C PHE A 611 -25.23 19.23 -8.69
N ASN A 612 -24.74 20.09 -9.60
CA ASN A 612 -24.17 21.38 -9.22
C ASN A 612 -25.23 22.29 -8.58
N SER A 613 -26.40 22.43 -9.23
CA SER A 613 -27.49 23.27 -8.72
C SER A 613 -28.02 22.85 -7.34
N ASP A 614 -28.05 21.55 -7.04
CA ASP A 614 -28.47 21.05 -5.72
C ASP A 614 -27.36 21.13 -4.66
N SER A 615 -26.08 21.18 -5.07
CA SER A 615 -24.97 21.46 -4.15
C SER A 615 -25.04 22.88 -3.57
N GLY A 616 -25.47 23.85 -4.39
CA GLY A 616 -25.63 25.25 -3.99
C GLY A 616 -24.31 26.03 -3.78
N VAL A 617 -23.17 25.45 -4.17
CA VAL A 617 -21.82 26.01 -4.01
C VAL A 617 -20.99 25.84 -5.27
N TYR A 618 -19.85 26.55 -5.38
CA TYR A 618 -18.97 26.46 -6.55
C TYR A 618 -18.44 25.03 -6.76
N CYS A 619 -18.67 24.46 -7.93
CA CYS A 619 -18.13 23.16 -8.33
C CYS A 619 -17.03 23.27 -9.39
N THR A 620 -15.87 22.64 -9.15
CA THR A 620 -14.80 22.46 -10.14
C THR A 620 -14.65 20.99 -10.56
N GLY A 621 -14.78 20.71 -11.87
CA GLY A 621 -14.80 19.35 -12.40
C GLY A 621 -13.47 18.82 -12.92
N GLU A 622 -13.11 17.60 -12.53
CA GLU A 622 -11.94 16.88 -13.04
C GLU A 622 -12.23 16.17 -14.36
N VAL A 623 -11.89 16.84 -15.46
CA VAL A 623 -11.89 16.26 -16.81
C VAL A 623 -10.44 16.01 -17.24
N LEU A 624 -9.88 14.86 -16.84
CA LEU A 624 -8.51 14.45 -17.19
C LEU A 624 -8.33 14.26 -18.71
N SER A 625 -8.04 15.36 -19.40
CA SER A 625 -7.69 15.47 -20.82
C SER A 625 -6.95 16.78 -21.09
N GLY A 626 -5.92 16.75 -21.94
CA GLY A 626 -5.21 17.95 -22.38
C GLY A 626 -5.85 18.70 -23.55
N ASP A 627 -6.95 18.19 -24.10
CA ASP A 627 -7.63 18.79 -25.26
C ASP A 627 -8.68 19.83 -24.81
N PRO A 628 -8.47 21.14 -25.07
CA PRO A 628 -9.42 22.17 -24.68
C PRO A 628 -10.76 22.05 -25.41
N ALA A 629 -10.82 21.46 -26.62
CA ALA A 629 -12.07 21.27 -27.35
C ALA A 629 -12.94 20.15 -26.74
N TYR A 630 -12.31 19.16 -26.10
CA TYR A 630 -13.01 18.12 -25.34
C TYR A 630 -13.45 18.62 -23.95
N VAL A 631 -12.60 19.42 -23.29
CA VAL A 631 -12.80 19.89 -21.91
C VAL A 631 -13.78 21.06 -21.82
N SER A 632 -13.63 22.09 -22.65
CA SER A 632 -14.43 23.33 -22.58
C SER A 632 -15.95 23.15 -22.57
N PRO A 633 -16.57 22.18 -23.29
CA PRO A 633 -18.03 22.03 -23.25
C PRO A 633 -18.57 21.56 -21.89
N TYR A 634 -17.75 21.03 -20.99
CA TYR A 634 -18.19 20.70 -19.63
C TYR A 634 -18.50 21.95 -18.80
N GLN A 635 -17.94 23.13 -19.13
CA GLN A 635 -18.25 24.39 -18.44
C GLN A 635 -19.65 24.95 -18.79
N SER A 636 -20.40 24.26 -19.65
CA SER A 636 -21.83 24.52 -19.85
C SER A 636 -22.71 23.87 -18.77
N VAL A 637 -22.17 22.88 -18.02
CA VAL A 637 -22.92 22.08 -17.05
C VAL A 637 -22.37 22.14 -15.61
N MET A 638 -21.28 22.88 -15.38
CA MET A 638 -20.71 23.22 -14.07
C MET A 638 -19.92 24.53 -14.14
N ASP A 639 -19.57 25.10 -13.00
CA ASP A 639 -18.98 26.45 -12.92
C ASP A 639 -17.52 26.48 -13.40
N GLY A 640 -16.70 25.60 -12.83
CA GLY A 640 -15.26 25.52 -13.08
C GLY A 640 -14.79 24.14 -13.52
N LEU A 641 -13.56 24.09 -14.01
CA LEU A 641 -12.90 22.85 -14.44
C LEU A 641 -11.43 22.86 -14.01
N ILE A 642 -10.89 21.68 -13.71
CA ILE A 642 -9.46 21.47 -13.51
C ILE A 642 -8.74 21.72 -14.85
N ASN A 643 -7.77 22.65 -14.86
CA ASN A 643 -7.16 23.16 -16.10
C ASN A 643 -6.05 22.25 -16.66
N TYR A 644 -6.39 20.98 -16.92
CA TYR A 644 -5.51 20.03 -17.60
C TYR A 644 -4.98 20.52 -18.97
N PRO A 645 -5.77 21.22 -19.82
CA PRO A 645 -5.26 21.80 -21.06
C PRO A 645 -4.04 22.71 -20.84
N LEU A 646 -4.02 23.52 -19.77
CA LEU A 646 -2.91 24.40 -19.44
C LEU A 646 -1.74 23.68 -18.74
N PHE A 647 -2.03 22.71 -17.88
CA PHE A 647 -1.04 21.94 -17.11
C PHE A 647 0.07 21.34 -17.98
N TYR A 648 -0.29 20.69 -19.09
CA TYR A 648 0.68 20.00 -19.96
C TYR A 648 1.70 20.94 -20.63
N PRO A 649 1.29 22.03 -21.33
CA PRO A 649 2.25 22.96 -21.93
C PRO A 649 2.94 23.86 -20.91
N LEU A 650 2.30 24.20 -19.77
CA LEU A 650 2.97 24.87 -18.65
C LEU A 650 4.15 24.02 -18.14
N THR A 651 3.90 22.74 -17.88
CA THR A 651 4.92 21.78 -17.44
C THR A 651 6.03 21.68 -18.49
N ARG A 652 5.70 21.59 -19.79
CA ARG A 652 6.71 21.58 -20.86
C ARG A 652 7.55 22.84 -20.93
N ALA A 653 7.00 24.03 -20.69
CA ALA A 653 7.72 25.30 -20.72
C ALA A 653 8.81 25.40 -19.63
N PHE A 654 8.61 24.72 -18.49
CA PHE A 654 9.50 24.82 -17.33
C PHE A 654 10.23 23.54 -16.93
N GLN A 655 9.85 22.34 -17.41
CA GLN A 655 10.54 21.09 -17.05
C GLN A 655 12.01 21.02 -17.50
N LYS A 656 12.44 21.92 -18.41
CA LYS A 656 13.83 22.03 -18.90
C LYS A 656 14.19 23.49 -19.18
N PRO A 657 15.47 23.86 -19.13
CA PRO A 657 15.92 25.18 -19.60
C PRO A 657 15.59 25.45 -21.07
N ALA A 658 15.40 26.74 -21.38
CA ALA A 658 15.28 27.33 -22.71
C ALA A 658 14.24 26.71 -23.67
N GLN A 659 13.14 26.16 -23.14
CA GLN A 659 12.01 25.65 -23.94
C GLN A 659 11.18 26.79 -24.56
N GLY A 660 11.08 27.94 -23.87
CA GLY A 660 10.30 29.10 -24.30
C GLY A 660 8.80 28.95 -24.09
N PHE A 661 8.05 30.03 -24.40
CA PHE A 661 6.65 30.19 -23.99
C PHE A 661 5.61 30.01 -25.11
N GLY A 662 6.02 29.65 -26.32
CA GLY A 662 5.15 29.63 -27.51
C GLY A 662 3.93 28.71 -27.35
N GLU A 663 4.15 27.43 -27.09
CA GLU A 663 3.06 26.44 -26.90
C GLU A 663 2.14 26.82 -25.74
N PHE A 664 2.73 27.22 -24.62
CA PHE A 664 2.05 27.60 -23.39
C PHE A 664 1.10 28.80 -23.58
N LYS A 665 1.57 29.88 -24.21
CA LYS A 665 0.73 31.05 -24.49
C LYS A 665 -0.31 30.80 -25.58
N ASN A 666 0.01 29.97 -26.57
CA ASN A 666 -0.99 29.53 -27.55
C ASN A 666 -2.13 28.78 -26.87
N MET A 667 -1.82 27.94 -25.87
CA MET A 667 -2.85 27.29 -25.05
C MET A 667 -3.66 28.30 -24.22
N ILE A 668 -3.04 29.31 -23.60
CA ILE A 668 -3.77 30.40 -22.91
C ILE A 668 -4.77 31.07 -23.87
N ASN A 669 -4.33 31.46 -25.07
CA ASN A 669 -5.21 32.07 -26.08
C ASN A 669 -6.34 31.11 -26.53
N THR A 670 -6.06 29.81 -26.60
CA THR A 670 -7.06 28.77 -26.93
C THR A 670 -8.08 28.63 -25.80
N ILE A 671 -7.63 28.65 -24.54
CA ILE A 671 -8.52 28.62 -23.38
C ILE A 671 -9.43 29.85 -23.36
N CYS A 672 -8.86 31.05 -23.52
CA CYS A 672 -9.61 32.31 -23.54
C CYS A 672 -10.60 32.47 -24.71
N SER A 673 -10.51 31.61 -25.74
CA SER A 673 -11.44 31.62 -26.89
C SER A 673 -12.44 30.46 -26.90
N GLN A 674 -12.16 29.34 -26.20
CA GLN A 674 -13.04 28.16 -26.18
C GLN A 674 -13.84 28.00 -24.88
N PHE A 675 -13.31 28.45 -23.74
CA PHE A 675 -13.99 28.32 -22.46
C PHE A 675 -14.98 29.48 -22.23
N LYS A 676 -16.09 29.18 -21.56
CA LYS A 676 -17.14 30.16 -21.25
C LYS A 676 -16.64 31.22 -20.27
N ASP A 677 -15.86 30.81 -19.28
CA ASP A 677 -15.22 31.69 -18.31
C ASP A 677 -13.85 31.13 -17.88
N PRO A 678 -12.74 31.62 -18.46
CA PRO A 678 -11.38 31.21 -18.08
C PRO A 678 -11.03 31.47 -16.61
N PHE A 679 -11.69 32.43 -15.94
CA PHE A 679 -11.36 32.83 -14.57
C PHE A 679 -11.88 31.83 -13.52
N LEU A 680 -12.86 31.00 -13.89
CA LEU A 680 -13.36 29.88 -13.08
C LEU A 680 -12.58 28.58 -13.29
N LEU A 681 -11.52 28.58 -14.10
CA LEU A 681 -10.66 27.41 -14.27
C LEU A 681 -9.66 27.31 -13.12
N THR A 682 -9.38 26.08 -12.68
CA THR A 682 -8.47 25.82 -11.56
C THR A 682 -7.10 25.38 -12.07
N ASN A 683 -6.11 26.24 -11.87
CA ASN A 683 -4.74 26.08 -12.35
C ASN A 683 -3.89 25.35 -11.31
N PHE A 684 -3.13 24.33 -11.73
CA PHE A 684 -2.23 23.57 -10.86
C PHE A 684 -0.93 23.22 -11.59
N LEU A 685 0.14 22.99 -10.83
CA LEU A 685 1.42 22.45 -11.32
C LEU A 685 1.67 21.00 -10.87
N GLU A 686 1.12 20.61 -9.73
CA GLU A 686 1.22 19.27 -9.14
C GLU A 686 -0.16 18.84 -8.64
N ASN A 687 -0.40 17.53 -8.60
CA ASN A 687 -1.55 16.91 -7.94
C ASN A 687 -1.23 15.44 -7.60
N GLN A 688 -2.19 14.72 -7.00
CA GLN A 688 -2.05 13.30 -6.64
C GLN A 688 -2.03 12.32 -7.83
N ASP A 689 -2.38 12.76 -9.04
CA ASP A 689 -2.56 11.88 -10.22
C ASP A 689 -1.39 11.98 -11.21
N GLN A 690 -0.47 12.93 -11.02
CA GLN A 690 0.69 13.20 -11.88
C GLN A 690 1.98 13.22 -11.05
N PRO A 691 3.17 12.97 -11.64
CA PRO A 691 4.44 13.15 -10.96
C PRO A 691 4.60 14.58 -10.44
N ARG A 692 5.29 14.74 -9.31
CA ARG A 692 5.65 16.08 -8.80
C ARG A 692 6.63 16.77 -9.72
N PHE A 693 6.59 18.09 -9.76
CA PHE A 693 7.44 18.86 -10.67
C PHE A 693 8.95 18.68 -10.38
N PRO A 694 9.41 18.58 -9.11
CA PRO A 694 10.79 18.21 -8.79
C PRO A 694 11.23 16.81 -9.22
N SER A 695 10.30 15.91 -9.59
CA SER A 695 10.63 14.61 -10.20
C SER A 695 11.00 14.74 -11.69
N LEU A 696 10.64 15.86 -12.35
CA LEU A 696 10.92 16.16 -13.75
C LEU A 696 12.18 17.01 -13.90
N THR A 697 12.42 17.93 -12.96
CA THR A 697 13.60 18.80 -12.92
C THR A 697 14.00 19.17 -11.49
N SER A 698 15.30 19.13 -11.18
CA SER A 698 15.84 19.59 -9.90
C SER A 698 16.11 21.11 -9.87
N ASP A 699 15.84 21.84 -10.96
CA ASP A 699 16.09 23.28 -11.06
C ASP A 699 14.96 24.09 -10.38
N GLN A 700 15.24 24.58 -9.18
CA GLN A 700 14.29 25.37 -8.38
C GLN A 700 13.92 26.71 -9.03
N ALA A 701 14.77 27.30 -9.87
CA ALA A 701 14.41 28.53 -10.58
C ALA A 701 13.23 28.28 -11.53
N LEU A 702 13.26 27.16 -12.27
CA LEU A 702 12.17 26.78 -13.17
C LEU A 702 10.88 26.49 -12.40
N ALA A 703 10.97 25.78 -11.27
CA ALA A 703 9.83 25.53 -10.39
C ALA A 703 9.19 26.83 -9.86
N LYS A 704 10.00 27.80 -9.41
CA LYS A 704 9.50 29.12 -8.98
C LYS A 704 8.78 29.88 -10.08
N ASN A 705 9.27 29.84 -11.32
CA ASN A 705 8.59 30.51 -12.44
C ASN A 705 7.23 29.89 -12.74
N ALA A 706 7.15 28.55 -12.75
CA ALA A 706 5.89 27.84 -12.92
C ALA A 706 4.91 28.15 -11.78
N ILE A 707 5.38 28.13 -10.53
CA ILE A 707 4.60 28.52 -9.33
C ILE A 707 4.12 29.97 -9.41
N THR A 708 4.99 30.91 -9.78
CA THR A 708 4.61 32.32 -9.95
C THR A 708 3.47 32.42 -10.96
N TYR A 709 3.58 31.75 -12.12
CA TYR A 709 2.47 31.73 -13.08
C TYR A 709 1.18 31.15 -12.49
N ILE A 710 1.22 30.01 -11.79
CA ILE A 710 0.01 29.42 -11.18
C ILE A 710 -0.69 30.45 -10.28
N LEU A 711 0.07 31.15 -9.43
CA LEU A 711 -0.45 32.15 -8.50
C LEU A 711 -0.96 33.42 -9.20
N THR A 712 -0.36 33.84 -10.32
CA THR A 712 -0.63 35.14 -10.98
C THR A 712 -1.21 35.04 -12.39
N GLY A 713 -1.61 33.87 -12.86
CA GLY A 713 -2.28 33.66 -14.15
C GLY A 713 -3.80 33.84 -14.09
N ASP A 714 -4.48 33.76 -15.23
CA ASP A 714 -5.96 33.75 -15.28
C ASP A 714 -6.52 32.42 -14.76
N GLY A 715 -7.37 32.47 -13.75
CA GLY A 715 -7.95 31.30 -13.07
C GLY A 715 -7.73 31.30 -11.55
N ILE A 716 -8.23 30.26 -10.89
CA ILE A 716 -8.08 30.00 -9.45
C ILE A 716 -6.80 29.19 -9.23
N PRO A 717 -5.84 29.66 -8.41
CA PRO A 717 -4.59 28.94 -8.15
C PRO A 717 -4.78 27.76 -7.18
N ILE A 718 -4.21 26.60 -7.53
CA ILE A 718 -4.09 25.43 -6.65
C ILE A 718 -2.61 25.07 -6.50
N THR A 719 -2.17 24.89 -5.26
CA THR A 719 -0.86 24.35 -4.89
C THR A 719 -1.09 23.03 -4.17
N TYR A 720 -0.51 21.94 -4.66
CA TYR A 720 -0.64 20.63 -4.02
C TYR A 720 0.36 20.52 -2.87
N TYR A 721 -0.08 19.99 -1.73
CA TYR A 721 0.73 19.97 -0.52
C TYR A 721 2.05 19.21 -0.74
N GLY A 722 3.15 19.69 -0.14
CA GLY A 722 4.51 19.19 -0.38
C GLY A 722 5.26 19.92 -1.50
N GLN A 723 4.55 20.59 -2.42
CA GLN A 723 5.16 21.44 -3.45
C GLN A 723 5.96 22.60 -2.82
N GLU A 724 5.47 23.16 -1.70
CA GLU A 724 6.14 24.18 -0.91
C GLU A 724 7.37 23.65 -0.13
N GLN A 725 7.60 22.34 -0.12
CA GLN A 725 8.77 21.68 0.45
C GLN A 725 9.64 20.98 -0.62
N SER A 726 9.38 21.24 -1.90
CA SER A 726 10.07 20.61 -3.04
C SER A 726 10.03 19.07 -3.02
N SER A 727 8.91 18.49 -2.57
CA SER A 727 8.64 17.04 -2.66
C SER A 727 8.83 16.52 -4.09
N ASN A 728 9.42 15.34 -4.25
CA ASN A 728 9.96 14.86 -5.54
C ASN A 728 9.43 13.48 -5.98
N GLY A 729 8.32 13.03 -5.41
CA GLY A 729 7.60 11.82 -5.80
C GLY A 729 7.30 11.72 -7.30
N GLY A 730 7.48 10.52 -7.85
CA GLY A 730 7.03 10.16 -9.19
C GLY A 730 5.51 9.97 -9.27
N ASN A 731 5.02 9.14 -10.18
CA ASN A 731 3.60 8.77 -10.24
C ASN A 731 3.09 8.15 -8.92
N ASP A 732 1.77 8.08 -8.74
CA ASP A 732 1.08 7.27 -7.72
C ASP A 732 1.79 5.91 -7.55
N PRO A 733 2.20 5.54 -6.32
CA PRO A 733 1.92 6.17 -5.02
C PRO A 733 2.96 7.20 -4.53
N TYR A 734 4.00 7.45 -5.30
CA TYR A 734 5.19 8.15 -4.81
C TYR A 734 4.99 9.65 -4.58
N ASN A 735 3.98 10.26 -5.20
CA ASN A 735 3.51 11.65 -5.01
C ASN A 735 2.56 11.84 -3.81
N GLY A 736 2.32 10.79 -3.02
CA GLY A 736 1.54 10.82 -1.77
C GLY A 736 2.40 11.01 -0.51
N GLU A 737 3.52 11.73 -0.57
CA GLU A 737 4.46 11.85 0.55
C GLU A 737 3.86 12.60 1.75
N ALA A 738 4.01 12.05 2.95
CA ALA A 738 3.43 12.66 4.15
C ALA A 738 4.12 13.98 4.55
N LEU A 739 3.39 15.11 4.44
CA LEU A 739 3.91 16.46 4.67
C LEU A 739 4.63 16.65 6.02
N TRP A 740 4.15 16.00 7.08
CA TRP A 740 4.73 16.14 8.42
C TRP A 740 6.19 15.68 8.51
N THR A 741 6.68 14.89 7.54
CA THR A 741 8.10 14.52 7.45
C THR A 741 9.03 15.72 7.16
N SER A 742 8.51 16.80 6.57
CA SER A 742 9.21 18.08 6.39
C SER A 742 9.34 18.91 7.69
N ASN A 743 8.69 18.49 8.78
CA ASN A 743 8.48 19.28 10.00
C ASN A 743 7.77 20.64 9.78
N TYR A 744 7.07 20.83 8.66
CA TYR A 744 6.37 22.07 8.31
C TYR A 744 7.32 23.29 8.25
N ASN A 745 8.48 23.12 7.61
CA ASN A 745 9.52 24.14 7.56
C ASN A 745 9.09 25.41 6.79
N THR A 746 8.73 26.46 7.53
CA THR A 746 8.33 27.78 6.96
C THR A 746 9.50 28.59 6.38
N ASN A 747 10.74 28.11 6.51
CA ASN A 747 11.94 28.75 5.97
C ASN A 747 12.44 28.06 4.69
N SER A 748 11.68 27.12 4.12
CA SER A 748 12.03 26.52 2.83
C SER A 748 11.93 27.56 1.70
N GLU A 749 12.73 27.36 0.65
CA GLU A 749 12.83 28.31 -0.46
C GLU A 749 11.51 28.46 -1.23
N MET A 750 10.78 27.36 -1.44
CA MET A 750 9.46 27.39 -2.09
C MET A 750 8.38 27.99 -1.19
N TYR A 751 8.34 27.66 0.12
CA TYR A 751 7.38 28.24 1.06
C TYR A 751 7.49 29.76 1.10
N LEU A 752 8.71 30.30 1.22
CA LEU A 752 8.96 31.74 1.24
C LEU A 752 8.59 32.40 -0.11
N HIS A 753 8.84 31.73 -1.24
CA HIS A 753 8.47 32.22 -2.57
C HIS A 753 6.94 32.29 -2.75
N ILE A 754 6.23 31.19 -2.45
CA ILE A 754 4.76 31.11 -2.50
C ILE A 754 4.15 32.17 -1.57
N SER A 755 4.63 32.25 -0.32
CA SER A 755 4.13 33.20 0.67
C SER A 755 4.24 34.65 0.20
N LYS A 756 5.37 35.05 -0.40
CA LYS A 756 5.56 36.41 -0.94
C LYS A 756 4.60 36.71 -2.09
N VAL A 757 4.57 35.86 -3.12
CA VAL A 757 3.79 36.10 -4.35
C VAL A 757 2.29 36.05 -4.05
N ASN A 758 1.83 35.07 -3.27
CA ASN A 758 0.41 34.91 -2.96
C ASN A 758 -0.12 35.99 -2.00
N LYS A 759 0.70 36.48 -1.05
CA LYS A 759 0.32 37.64 -0.22
C LYS A 759 0.16 38.92 -1.04
N LEU A 760 1.07 39.19 -1.98
CA LEU A 760 0.87 40.31 -2.91
C LEU A 760 -0.42 40.12 -3.71
N ARG A 761 -0.59 38.94 -4.33
CA ARG A 761 -1.79 38.59 -5.11
C ARG A 761 -3.08 38.83 -4.29
N LYS A 762 -3.13 38.46 -3.01
CA LYS A 762 -4.29 38.73 -2.15
C LYS A 762 -4.45 40.23 -1.86
N ALA A 763 -3.36 40.94 -1.60
CA ALA A 763 -3.39 42.36 -1.26
C ALA A 763 -3.79 43.29 -2.41
N VAL A 764 -3.50 42.99 -3.69
CA VAL A 764 -3.70 43.99 -4.77
C VAL A 764 -5.15 44.44 -4.98
N GLU A 765 -6.14 43.67 -4.53
CA GLU A 765 -7.55 44.07 -4.51
C GLU A 765 -7.83 45.09 -3.40
N GLU A 766 -7.36 44.84 -2.17
CA GLU A 766 -7.42 45.79 -1.05
C GLU A 766 -6.65 47.09 -1.36
N LEU A 767 -5.57 46.98 -2.14
CA LEU A 767 -4.76 48.09 -2.65
C LEU A 767 -5.35 48.77 -3.91
N GLY A 768 -6.59 48.43 -4.28
CA GLY A 768 -7.38 49.16 -5.29
C GLY A 768 -6.90 49.04 -6.73
N SER A 769 -6.03 48.07 -7.06
CA SER A 769 -5.45 47.93 -8.42
C SER A 769 -6.17 46.93 -9.33
N GLY A 770 -7.40 46.56 -8.96
CA GLY A 770 -8.23 45.57 -9.64
C GLY A 770 -8.18 44.20 -8.96
N ASN A 771 -9.16 43.35 -9.29
CA ASN A 771 -9.29 42.02 -8.71
C ASN A 771 -8.38 41.02 -9.47
N PRO A 772 -7.52 40.22 -8.79
CA PRO A 772 -6.64 39.24 -9.42
C PRO A 772 -7.37 38.14 -10.18
N ILE A 773 -8.56 37.75 -9.77
CA ILE A 773 -9.31 36.68 -10.43
C ILE A 773 -9.85 37.21 -11.75
N THR A 774 -10.59 38.32 -11.74
CA THR A 774 -11.36 38.79 -12.91
C THR A 774 -10.61 39.73 -13.87
N THR A 775 -9.46 40.28 -13.49
CA THR A 775 -8.66 41.14 -14.38
C THR A 775 -7.89 40.27 -15.38
N PRO A 776 -8.10 40.35 -16.71
CA PRO A 776 -7.39 39.50 -17.67
C PRO A 776 -5.88 39.76 -17.69
N LEU A 777 -5.08 38.72 -17.94
CA LEU A 777 -3.64 38.87 -18.13
C LEU A 777 -3.34 39.53 -19.49
N THR A 778 -2.40 40.48 -19.51
CA THR A 778 -2.01 41.22 -20.72
C THR A 778 -0.51 41.08 -20.96
N SER A 779 -0.10 40.41 -22.05
CA SER A 779 1.31 40.29 -22.44
C SER A 779 1.92 41.65 -22.81
N VAL A 780 3.11 41.97 -22.30
CA VAL A 780 3.81 43.26 -22.57
C VAL A 780 5.19 43.10 -23.20
N TYR A 781 5.87 41.98 -22.99
CA TYR A 781 7.14 41.63 -23.63
C TYR A 781 7.29 40.11 -23.75
N ASP A 782 7.96 39.64 -24.79
CA ASP A 782 8.24 38.23 -25.02
C ASP A 782 9.53 38.04 -25.82
N ASP A 783 10.32 37.03 -25.45
CA ASP A 783 11.36 36.46 -26.30
C ASP A 783 11.43 34.92 -26.13
N ARG A 784 12.52 34.29 -26.59
CA ARG A 784 12.69 32.84 -26.50
C ARG A 784 12.88 32.30 -25.07
N LYS A 785 13.29 33.13 -24.12
CA LYS A 785 13.65 32.74 -22.74
C LYS A 785 12.87 33.48 -21.65
N ALA A 786 12.26 34.62 -21.95
CA ALA A 786 11.54 35.44 -20.99
C ALA A 786 10.18 35.90 -21.50
N TRP A 787 9.20 35.98 -20.60
CA TRP A 787 7.86 36.48 -20.88
C TRP A 787 7.43 37.43 -19.76
N VAL A 788 6.99 38.64 -20.13
CA VAL A 788 6.48 39.64 -19.18
C VAL A 788 5.02 39.95 -19.50
N TYR A 789 4.17 39.93 -18.49
CA TYR A 789 2.75 40.27 -18.59
C TYR A 789 2.29 41.10 -17.38
N ARG A 790 1.09 41.68 -17.51
CA ARG A 790 0.44 42.50 -16.49
C ARG A 790 -0.90 41.92 -16.09
N LYS A 791 -1.26 42.07 -14.81
CA LYS A 791 -2.55 41.64 -14.25
C LYS A 791 -2.79 42.33 -12.90
N ALA A 792 -3.98 42.90 -12.68
CA ALA A 792 -4.37 43.57 -11.42
C ALA A 792 -3.27 44.50 -10.82
N GLY A 793 -2.72 45.39 -11.66
CA GLY A 793 -1.63 46.32 -11.29
C GLY A 793 -0.22 45.71 -11.21
N MET A 794 -0.09 44.39 -11.06
CA MET A 794 1.20 43.68 -11.06
C MET A 794 1.82 43.63 -12.46
N VAL A 795 3.15 43.60 -12.51
CA VAL A 795 3.97 43.25 -13.69
C VAL A 795 4.76 41.99 -13.35
N ILE A 796 4.50 40.89 -14.03
CA ILE A 796 5.12 39.59 -13.77
C ILE A 796 6.11 39.31 -14.90
N ALA A 797 7.36 39.04 -14.54
CA ALA A 797 8.41 38.63 -15.46
C ALA A 797 8.85 37.19 -15.15
N LEU A 798 8.65 36.28 -16.11
CA LEU A 798 9.03 34.88 -16.03
C LEU A 798 10.22 34.60 -16.95
N SER A 799 11.06 33.65 -16.56
CA SER A 799 12.19 33.14 -17.33
C SER A 799 12.16 31.61 -17.39
N SER A 800 12.27 31.05 -18.60
CA SER A 800 12.54 29.62 -18.82
C SER A 800 14.04 29.32 -18.80
N GLY A 801 14.90 30.25 -18.37
CA GLY A 801 16.35 30.11 -18.44
C GLY A 801 16.95 29.08 -17.49
N GLY A 802 16.33 28.87 -16.32
CA GLY A 802 16.86 28.02 -15.24
C GLY A 802 18.01 28.66 -14.46
N SER A 803 18.44 27.99 -13.38
CA SER A 803 19.40 28.51 -12.40
C SER A 803 20.77 28.88 -13.00
N GLY A 804 21.14 28.29 -14.14
CA GLY A 804 22.40 28.56 -14.84
C GLY A 804 22.34 29.71 -15.87
N ALA A 805 21.24 30.47 -15.95
CA ALA A 805 21.04 31.46 -17.02
C ALA A 805 21.84 32.76 -16.86
N GLY A 806 22.35 33.06 -15.66
CA GLY A 806 22.97 34.36 -15.35
C GLY A 806 21.99 35.53 -15.45
N ALA A 807 22.52 36.72 -15.71
CA ALA A 807 21.72 37.93 -15.92
C ALA A 807 21.08 37.97 -17.31
N GLN A 808 19.77 38.25 -17.36
CA GLN A 808 18.97 38.41 -18.58
C GLN A 808 18.33 39.81 -18.56
N ASN A 809 18.72 40.67 -19.51
CA ASN A 809 18.23 42.05 -19.61
C ASN A 809 17.05 42.10 -20.59
N LEU A 810 15.88 42.52 -20.12
CA LEU A 810 14.64 42.56 -20.89
C LEU A 810 14.26 44.02 -21.17
N TYR A 811 14.37 44.44 -22.42
CA TYR A 811 14.00 45.80 -22.83
C TYR A 811 12.50 45.88 -23.09
N VAL A 812 11.74 46.38 -22.12
CA VAL A 812 10.27 46.50 -22.17
C VAL A 812 9.87 47.95 -22.46
N ASN A 813 8.84 48.18 -23.28
CA ASN A 813 8.36 49.53 -23.58
C ASN A 813 7.74 50.17 -22.33
N ALA A 814 8.24 51.34 -21.90
CA ALA A 814 7.80 52.00 -20.67
C ALA A 814 6.28 52.27 -20.65
N ARG A 815 5.66 52.57 -21.80
CA ARG A 815 4.21 52.81 -21.93
C ARG A 815 3.35 51.58 -21.66
N SER A 816 3.95 50.39 -21.72
CA SER A 816 3.26 49.13 -21.38
C SER A 816 3.25 48.85 -19.88
N LEU A 817 4.01 49.59 -19.07
CA LEU A 817 4.17 49.40 -17.62
C LEU A 817 3.49 50.54 -16.82
N PRO A 818 3.20 50.36 -15.52
CA PRO A 818 2.79 51.47 -14.66
C PRO A 818 3.95 52.46 -14.47
N ASN A 819 3.66 53.77 -14.59
CA ASN A 819 4.64 54.85 -14.44
C ASN A 819 5.08 55.03 -12.97
N GLY A 820 6.33 55.41 -12.74
CA GLY A 820 6.92 55.62 -11.40
C GLY A 820 7.79 54.46 -10.92
N GLN A 821 7.91 54.30 -9.59
CA GLN A 821 8.73 53.24 -9.00
C GLN A 821 7.96 51.94 -8.85
N LEU A 822 8.53 50.85 -9.37
CA LEU A 822 8.01 49.49 -9.20
C LEU A 822 8.98 48.66 -8.36
N GLN A 823 8.44 47.91 -7.40
CA GLN A 823 9.17 47.09 -6.45
C GLN A 823 8.94 45.61 -6.78
N ASP A 824 9.99 44.86 -7.09
CA ASP A 824 9.92 43.40 -7.14
C ASP A 824 9.75 42.86 -5.72
N VAL A 825 8.68 42.12 -5.45
CA VAL A 825 8.39 41.53 -4.13
C VAL A 825 9.18 40.24 -3.86
N VAL A 826 9.76 39.62 -4.90
CA VAL A 826 10.57 38.41 -4.77
C VAL A 826 11.95 38.77 -4.21
N SER A 827 12.69 39.66 -4.89
CA SER A 827 14.05 40.09 -4.53
C SER A 827 14.13 41.37 -3.69
N CYS A 828 13.02 42.10 -3.52
CA CYS A 828 12.97 43.42 -2.91
C CYS A 828 13.85 44.50 -3.60
N ARG A 829 14.10 44.36 -4.90
CA ARG A 829 14.75 45.40 -5.75
C ARG A 829 13.72 46.34 -6.40
N THR A 830 14.09 47.60 -6.58
CA THR A 830 13.23 48.65 -7.17
C THR A 830 13.73 49.04 -8.56
N ILE A 831 12.81 49.28 -9.50
CA ILE A 831 13.07 49.85 -10.83
C ILE A 831 12.28 51.16 -11.01
N ASN A 832 12.79 52.06 -11.85
CA ASN A 832 12.10 53.31 -12.21
C ASN A 832 11.54 53.20 -13.63
N VAL A 833 10.24 53.43 -13.81
CA VAL A 833 9.57 53.51 -15.10
C VAL A 833 9.27 54.98 -15.40
N GLY A 834 9.74 55.47 -16.54
CA GLY A 834 9.44 56.83 -17.03
C GLY A 834 8.24 56.89 -17.97
N SER A 835 7.91 58.09 -18.44
CA SER A 835 6.75 58.35 -19.33
C SER A 835 6.92 57.86 -20.77
N GLY A 836 8.08 57.34 -21.15
CA GLY A 836 8.37 56.80 -22.48
C GLY A 836 9.77 56.20 -22.59
N GLY A 837 10.06 55.59 -23.73
CA GLY A 837 11.32 54.86 -23.98
C GLY A 837 11.23 53.38 -23.58
N MET A 838 12.41 52.79 -23.33
CA MET A 838 12.56 51.39 -22.93
C MET A 838 13.03 51.32 -21.47
N VAL A 839 12.48 50.37 -20.70
CA VAL A 839 12.88 50.01 -19.34
C VAL A 839 13.67 48.71 -19.41
N ASP A 840 14.82 48.66 -18.75
CA ASP A 840 15.59 47.42 -18.56
C ASP A 840 15.07 46.69 -17.31
N ILE A 841 14.46 45.52 -17.51
CA ILE A 841 14.11 44.58 -16.44
C ILE A 841 15.15 43.47 -16.43
N GLN A 842 15.97 43.42 -15.38
CA GLN A 842 17.00 42.38 -15.24
C GLN A 842 16.50 41.21 -14.39
N LEU A 843 16.46 40.01 -14.98
CA LEU A 843 16.27 38.75 -14.27
C LEU A 843 17.64 38.11 -14.00
N TYR A 844 17.83 37.53 -12.81
CA TYR A 844 19.10 36.92 -12.41
C TYR A 844 18.90 35.43 -12.14
N ASP A 845 19.83 34.59 -12.60
CA ASP A 845 19.89 33.15 -12.33
C ASP A 845 18.55 32.44 -12.58
N GLY A 846 17.90 32.87 -13.68
CA GLY A 846 16.61 32.37 -14.14
C GLY A 846 15.41 32.63 -13.22
N GLN A 847 15.57 33.37 -12.11
CA GLN A 847 14.50 33.63 -11.15
C GLN A 847 13.35 34.46 -11.76
N PRO A 848 12.09 34.25 -11.34
CA PRO A 848 10.99 35.15 -11.67
C PRO A 848 11.11 36.46 -10.88
N ALA A 849 10.51 37.53 -11.42
CA ALA A 849 10.29 38.79 -10.70
C ALA A 849 8.81 39.20 -10.76
N VAL A 850 8.29 39.77 -9.68
CA VAL A 850 6.89 40.21 -9.58
C VAL A 850 6.87 41.63 -9.04
N PHE A 851 6.72 42.60 -9.94
CA PHE A 851 6.76 44.01 -9.61
C PHE A 851 5.37 44.58 -9.32
N TYR A 852 5.32 45.51 -8.37
CA TYR A 852 4.13 46.31 -8.05
C TYR A 852 4.50 47.76 -7.71
N PRO A 853 3.65 48.78 -7.94
CA PRO A 853 3.97 50.16 -7.64
C PRO A 853 4.30 50.40 -6.15
N VAL A 854 5.41 51.09 -5.85
CA VAL A 854 5.86 51.39 -4.48
C VAL A 854 4.81 52.18 -3.69
N SER A 855 4.10 53.10 -4.35
CA SER A 855 2.99 53.86 -3.76
C SER A 855 1.87 52.96 -3.24
N GLY A 856 1.61 51.83 -3.91
CA GLY A 856 0.63 50.84 -3.47
C GLY A 856 1.15 49.87 -2.41
N LEU A 857 2.46 49.76 -2.18
CA LEU A 857 3.01 48.90 -1.11
C LEU A 857 3.16 49.60 0.23
N THR A 858 2.98 50.92 0.30
CA THR A 858 3.27 51.69 1.52
C THR A 858 2.29 51.32 2.64
N GLY A 859 2.81 50.84 3.78
CA GLY A 859 2.02 50.34 4.91
C GLY A 859 1.62 48.85 4.81
N SER A 860 2.03 48.13 3.77
CA SER A 860 1.70 46.70 3.58
C SER A 860 2.64 45.73 4.32
N GLY A 861 3.81 46.20 4.75
CA GLY A 861 4.91 45.38 5.27
C GLY A 861 5.67 44.59 4.20
N ILE A 862 5.20 44.54 2.96
CA ILE A 862 5.85 43.81 1.86
C ILE A 862 7.17 44.50 1.51
N CYS A 863 8.28 43.77 1.58
CA CYS A 863 9.64 44.32 1.47
C CYS A 863 9.94 45.49 2.44
N GLY A 864 9.26 45.54 3.60
CA GLY A 864 9.45 46.59 4.60
C GLY A 864 8.88 47.95 4.21
N ARG A 865 7.84 47.97 3.36
CA ARG A 865 7.14 49.18 2.90
C ARG A 865 5.86 49.48 3.68
#